data_AF-A0A2G2V5K4-F1
#
_entry.id   AF-A0A2G2V5K4-F1
#
_cell.length_a   1.000
_cell.length_b   1.000
_cell.length_c   1.000
_cell.angle_alpha   90.00
_cell.angle_beta   90.00
_cell.angle_gamma   90.00
#
_symmetry.space_group_name_H-M   'P 1'
#
loop_
_entity.id
_entity.type
_entity.pdbx_description
1 polymer ?
#
loop_
_entity_poly.entity_id
_entity_poly.type
_entity_poly.pdbx_seq_one_letter_code
_entity_poly.pdbx_strand_id
1 'polypeptide(L)'
;MERLKNEEDQKVVDMDNQIEKLKFMLTFICTHVQLSYSGLEQFQATASAPREVVENLFRPIWDDVDKHFRCKYNMNQVLRSLTDNIEDCISSWHYSKSSVIMSEEQLDFLLLNLHHVYKFLAENKFPLVTEYQILRNVCDDMKDFHGLIVNGCVEHEIVEYVLPQLQPMAERLGLFLLDVLINKDAGVLKLVHLLLNSIPIELEVMHICFTNLKALTSVENGRFIKQLLKTSPDILREYLIHLQEHMVNVIASSTSGARDIHVMIEFLLIILTDVWHVLDFIHHDKLFYLLARVGTLTREVSILVRELEENTRNEQNTNGTTRANLHLLENIELLKDDLKQVYLKAPDSSQCYFPMIDGPLFMHLLHRHLNDLLDSNAYSIALIKEEIGLVREDLEFITSSFEKIDHRLYKDLWERVLDVAYEAKDVIDSIIVRDNGLLHLIFSLPLTIKKIKLIKEEVSDLHEKIPKNRGLIVVNYPKKLVESKSLTSGKITVGFEEETHWMISKLTSGLKDLDVISITGMPGSGKTTLAYKVYNDESISRRFDIRAWCTVGQEYDKKKLLEKVYNQITGSDSKLSENIDVADELRRHLIGKRYLILLDDLWDTDAWDKLKRPFPLGENGSRMILTTRKMEVALYGKCNIDPLKLRLLRPEESWELLEKRAFGEESCPDELLDVGKEIAKNCKGLPLVADLIAGVIAGQEKKKTVWLEIRNNLNSYIFDSEVDVMKVIGLSYDHLPHHLKPCFLYLASVPKSSGLKVNWPAQGLVEQIEMKSMVYFDNLISSSLVTFFNDIGDEPFFQMHDLIRDFCLIKAKEEKLFEFISSSALSSSSSDLMSRIVTVIYDKEHFELDNFVLFSSKMMRHSVKHLYSLYITGDEMEDHISDICHLRDLRLLRVLQLSPSFITVKDSLLNEIGMLNHLRFLHIGTEVNSLPSSFSNLWNLETLSVENEGSTLVLLPIIWDLLKLRVLRVSDCSFFNIDTDEPILTTVYSKLENLRALATLVLSYSKDTEDIFERFPNLQQLKFILKESWDYSTEKNWFPELDFLTELEDLYVKFESSNSNDSGSCVATNWSWDFHFPSNLRKMGLFNFPLASDSLSTIARLPILEELFLTRIIIEGEEWNMADDTFENLKYLGLFEVTIAKWKVGETSFPVLEKLELWRCHKLEEIPPSFGDSYSLKIIILSESPQLEDSAQKIKQYVGDMTGGDELQVRISRPPT
;
A
#
# COMPACT_ATOMS: atom_id res chain seq x y z
N MET A 1 26.99 -22.60 -45.53
CA MET A 1 27.61 -21.66 -44.57
C MET A 1 29.07 -21.40 -44.93
N GLU A 2 30.01 -22.34 -44.81
CA GLU A 2 31.42 -22.12 -45.27
C GLU A 2 31.53 -21.76 -46.77
N ARG A 3 30.63 -22.29 -47.61
CA ARG A 3 30.53 -21.88 -49.03
C ARG A 3 30.01 -20.44 -49.22
N LEU A 4 29.28 -19.86 -48.25
CA LEU A 4 28.82 -18.46 -48.28
C LEU A 4 29.92 -17.50 -47.81
N LYS A 5 30.82 -17.96 -46.92
CA LYS A 5 31.97 -17.19 -46.40
C LYS A 5 33.02 -16.85 -47.46
N ASN A 6 33.08 -17.61 -48.56
CA ASN A 6 34.15 -17.51 -49.55
C ASN A 6 33.87 -16.54 -50.73
N GLU A 7 32.69 -15.93 -50.80
CA GLU A 7 32.32 -15.00 -51.89
C GLU A 7 31.51 -13.79 -51.37
N GLU A 8 32.15 -12.86 -50.65
CA GLU A 8 32.01 -11.37 -50.76
C GLU A 8 32.36 -10.61 -49.48
N ASP A 9 33.16 -9.56 -49.66
CA ASP A 9 33.45 -8.50 -48.70
C ASP A 9 32.25 -7.54 -48.54
N GLN A 10 32.11 -6.98 -47.33
CA GLN A 10 31.24 -5.86 -46.89
C GLN A 10 29.89 -6.13 -46.19
N LYS A 11 29.30 -7.34 -46.20
CA LYS A 11 28.20 -7.76 -45.28
C LYS A 11 28.64 -8.80 -44.23
N VAL A 12 29.95 -8.98 -44.06
CA VAL A 12 30.57 -10.13 -43.39
C VAL A 12 30.31 -10.18 -41.87
N VAL A 13 30.22 -9.04 -41.17
CA VAL A 13 30.13 -9.02 -39.70
C VAL A 13 28.77 -9.49 -39.17
N ASP A 14 27.67 -9.08 -39.82
CA ASP A 14 26.32 -9.44 -39.36
C ASP A 14 25.96 -10.88 -39.78
N MET A 15 26.41 -11.32 -40.96
CA MET A 15 26.30 -12.72 -41.38
C MET A 15 27.15 -13.65 -40.53
N ASP A 16 28.37 -13.29 -40.15
CA ASP A 16 29.22 -14.13 -39.28
C ASP A 16 28.57 -14.31 -37.89
N ASN A 17 27.98 -13.27 -37.32
CA ASN A 17 27.22 -13.37 -36.08
C ASN A 17 25.99 -14.28 -36.22
N GLN A 18 25.22 -14.17 -37.30
CA GLN A 18 24.07 -15.05 -37.54
C GLN A 18 24.47 -16.51 -37.84
N ILE A 19 25.61 -16.72 -38.51
CA ILE A 19 26.19 -18.06 -38.77
C ILE A 19 26.65 -18.71 -37.47
N GLU A 20 27.34 -17.96 -36.61
CA GLU A 20 27.76 -18.46 -35.30
C GLU A 20 26.54 -18.73 -34.41
N LYS A 21 25.53 -17.85 -34.41
CA LYS A 21 24.25 -18.08 -33.71
C LYS A 21 23.52 -19.34 -34.19
N LEU A 22 23.56 -19.62 -35.49
CA LEU A 22 22.94 -20.80 -36.07
C LEU A 22 23.72 -22.09 -35.80
N LYS A 23 25.06 -22.09 -35.93
CA LYS A 23 25.90 -23.22 -35.51
C LYS A 23 25.71 -23.54 -34.04
N PHE A 24 25.67 -22.49 -33.24
CA PHE A 24 25.42 -22.54 -31.82
C PHE A 24 24.07 -23.22 -31.51
N MET A 25 23.00 -22.77 -32.16
CA MET A 25 21.65 -23.33 -32.03
C MET A 25 21.55 -24.79 -32.47
N LEU A 26 22.21 -25.16 -33.56
CA LEU A 26 22.23 -26.55 -34.04
C LEU A 26 23.01 -27.45 -33.07
N THR A 27 24.11 -26.95 -32.51
CA THR A 27 24.88 -27.67 -31.48
C THR A 27 24.02 -27.89 -30.23
N PHE A 28 23.26 -26.87 -29.82
CA PHE A 28 22.29 -26.96 -28.73
C PHE A 28 21.20 -28.02 -29.00
N ILE A 29 20.55 -27.97 -30.16
CA ILE A 29 19.48 -28.92 -30.54
C ILE A 29 20.04 -30.36 -30.56
N CYS A 30 21.23 -30.57 -31.13
CA CYS A 30 21.89 -31.88 -31.11
C CYS A 30 22.18 -32.37 -29.68
N THR A 31 22.65 -31.47 -28.81
CA THR A 31 22.91 -31.78 -27.39
C THR A 31 21.60 -32.13 -26.66
N HIS A 32 20.53 -31.37 -26.90
CA HIS A 32 19.21 -31.60 -26.30
C HIS A 32 18.57 -32.92 -26.75
N VAL A 33 18.65 -33.25 -28.04
CA VAL A 33 18.17 -34.54 -28.57
C VAL A 33 18.92 -35.69 -27.89
N GLN A 34 20.21 -35.54 -27.59
CA GLN A 34 20.97 -36.55 -26.86
C GLN A 34 20.66 -36.60 -25.35
N LEU A 35 20.20 -35.50 -24.76
CA LEU A 35 19.81 -35.36 -23.35
C LEU A 35 18.42 -35.95 -23.01
N SER A 36 17.55 -36.17 -23.99
CA SER A 36 16.14 -36.49 -23.74
C SER A 36 15.87 -37.99 -23.62
N TYR A 37 16.40 -38.65 -22.58
CA TYR A 37 16.24 -40.11 -22.39
C TYR A 37 14.91 -40.54 -21.72
N SER A 38 13.98 -39.61 -21.47
CA SER A 38 12.72 -39.88 -20.75
C SER A 38 11.50 -40.12 -21.67
N GLY A 39 10.66 -41.07 -21.25
CA GLY A 39 9.26 -41.31 -21.66
C GLY A 39 8.80 -40.94 -23.07
N LEU A 40 8.59 -41.96 -23.91
CA LEU A 40 8.08 -41.92 -25.29
C LEU A 40 6.83 -41.03 -25.53
N GLU A 41 6.02 -40.76 -24.51
CA GLU A 41 4.74 -40.04 -24.61
C GLU A 41 4.86 -38.51 -24.47
N GLN A 42 5.83 -37.98 -23.71
CA GLN A 42 6.05 -36.52 -23.59
C GLN A 42 6.83 -35.94 -24.78
N PHE A 43 7.66 -36.76 -25.43
CA PHE A 43 8.48 -36.35 -26.58
C PHE A 43 7.64 -36.10 -27.84
N GLN A 44 6.57 -36.86 -28.09
CA GLN A 44 5.75 -36.73 -29.30
C GLN A 44 4.98 -35.41 -29.41
N ALA A 45 4.54 -34.82 -28.29
CA ALA A 45 3.91 -33.50 -28.28
C ALA A 45 4.92 -32.34 -28.48
N THR A 46 6.19 -32.58 -28.13
CA THR A 46 7.26 -31.57 -28.15
C THR A 46 8.10 -31.62 -29.44
N ALA A 47 8.02 -32.71 -30.22
CA ALA A 47 8.80 -32.94 -31.42
C ALA A 47 8.45 -32.05 -32.65
N SER A 48 7.31 -31.35 -32.65
CA SER A 48 6.95 -30.38 -33.71
C SER A 48 7.61 -29.00 -33.56
N ALA A 49 8.03 -28.63 -32.34
CA ALA A 49 8.53 -27.30 -32.00
C ALA A 49 9.99 -27.00 -32.43
N PRO A 50 10.96 -27.96 -32.40
CA PRO A 50 12.32 -27.72 -32.88
C PRO A 50 12.38 -27.32 -34.36
N ARG A 51 11.46 -27.85 -35.16
CA ARG A 51 11.31 -27.50 -36.58
C ARG A 51 10.91 -26.04 -36.76
N GLU A 52 9.91 -25.58 -36.01
CA GLU A 52 9.39 -24.21 -36.07
C GLU A 52 10.42 -23.19 -35.57
N VAL A 53 11.19 -23.54 -34.52
CA VAL A 53 12.30 -22.72 -34.00
C VAL A 53 13.42 -22.56 -35.04
N VAL A 54 13.82 -23.64 -35.69
CA VAL A 54 14.83 -23.60 -36.77
C VAL A 54 14.31 -22.78 -37.95
N GLU A 55 13.06 -22.98 -38.39
CA GLU A 55 12.43 -22.20 -39.47
C GLU A 55 12.34 -20.70 -39.13
N ASN A 56 11.98 -20.34 -37.90
CA ASN A 56 11.90 -18.95 -37.41
C ASN A 56 13.28 -18.28 -37.28
N LEU A 57 14.34 -19.02 -36.96
CA LEU A 57 15.72 -18.51 -36.93
C LEU A 57 16.33 -18.36 -38.33
N PHE A 58 15.92 -19.19 -39.28
CA PHE A 58 16.32 -19.06 -40.69
C PHE A 58 15.57 -17.93 -41.41
N ARG A 59 14.37 -17.54 -40.96
CA ARG A 59 13.53 -16.51 -41.61
C ARG A 59 14.21 -15.13 -41.76
N PRO A 60 14.93 -14.58 -40.76
CA PRO A 60 15.66 -13.33 -40.91
C PRO A 60 16.86 -13.43 -41.86
N ILE A 61 17.60 -14.55 -41.81
CA ILE A 61 18.69 -14.87 -42.76
C ILE A 61 18.12 -14.99 -44.18
N TRP A 62 16.91 -15.52 -44.31
CA TRP A 62 16.20 -15.68 -45.56
C TRP A 62 15.85 -14.31 -46.15
N ASP A 63 15.17 -13.45 -45.39
CA ASP A 63 14.61 -12.17 -45.85
C ASP A 63 15.67 -11.12 -46.22
N ASP A 64 16.88 -11.21 -45.67
CA ASP A 64 17.97 -10.26 -45.95
C ASP A 64 18.89 -10.65 -47.14
N VAL A 65 18.66 -11.84 -47.74
CA VAL A 65 19.43 -12.36 -48.88
C VAL A 65 18.67 -12.17 -50.20
N ASP A 66 19.31 -11.49 -51.16
CA ASP A 66 18.76 -11.16 -52.47
C ASP A 66 18.27 -12.40 -53.23
N LYS A 67 17.19 -12.24 -53.99
CA LYS A 67 16.45 -13.34 -54.66
C LYS A 67 17.32 -14.12 -55.65
N HIS A 68 18.36 -13.48 -56.18
CA HIS A 68 19.34 -14.09 -57.08
C HIS A 68 20.31 -15.04 -56.36
N PHE A 69 20.68 -14.72 -55.11
CA PHE A 69 21.56 -15.55 -54.27
C PHE A 69 20.89 -16.84 -53.79
N ARG A 70 19.59 -16.78 -53.47
CA ARG A 70 18.79 -17.96 -53.07
C ARG A 70 18.80 -19.08 -54.13
N CYS A 71 18.85 -18.70 -55.42
CA CYS A 71 18.92 -19.65 -56.53
C CYS A 71 20.35 -20.14 -56.83
N LYS A 72 21.38 -19.29 -56.73
CA LYS A 72 22.78 -19.66 -57.04
C LYS A 72 23.32 -20.77 -56.13
N TYR A 73 22.91 -20.78 -54.86
CA TYR A 73 23.42 -21.71 -53.85
C TYR A 73 22.46 -22.84 -53.46
N ASN A 74 21.32 -22.99 -54.15
CA ASN A 74 20.30 -24.00 -53.83
C ASN A 74 19.92 -24.01 -52.34
N MET A 75 19.75 -22.83 -51.74
CA MET A 75 19.53 -22.68 -50.29
C MET A 75 18.25 -23.40 -49.81
N ASN A 76 17.22 -23.51 -50.66
CA ASN A 76 16.05 -24.36 -50.41
C ASN A 76 16.40 -25.84 -50.21
N GLN A 77 17.39 -26.35 -50.93
CA GLN A 77 17.85 -27.73 -50.81
C GLN A 77 18.73 -27.92 -49.58
N VAL A 78 19.46 -26.88 -49.16
CA VAL A 78 20.21 -26.88 -47.89
C VAL A 78 19.26 -26.90 -46.70
N LEU A 79 18.21 -26.04 -46.71
CA LEU A 79 17.19 -26.04 -45.67
C LEU A 79 16.52 -27.42 -45.59
N ARG A 80 16.07 -27.94 -46.73
CA ARG A 80 15.47 -29.27 -46.82
C ARG A 80 16.41 -30.37 -46.31
N SER A 81 17.67 -30.37 -46.72
CA SER A 81 18.65 -31.34 -46.23
C SER A 81 18.94 -31.20 -44.74
N LEU A 82 18.87 -29.99 -44.18
CA LEU A 82 19.03 -29.76 -42.74
C LEU A 82 17.80 -30.29 -41.98
N THR A 83 16.59 -30.02 -42.48
CA THR A 83 15.34 -30.55 -41.95
C THR A 83 15.33 -32.08 -42.03
N ASP A 84 15.70 -32.65 -43.18
CA ASP A 84 15.80 -34.09 -43.40
C ASP A 84 16.85 -34.72 -42.46
N ASN A 85 18.00 -34.08 -42.24
CA ASN A 85 19.02 -34.56 -41.29
C ASN A 85 18.55 -34.51 -39.82
N ILE A 86 17.77 -33.49 -39.45
CA ILE A 86 17.16 -33.39 -38.12
C ILE A 86 16.11 -34.49 -37.97
N GLU A 87 15.30 -34.73 -39.01
CA GLU A 87 14.28 -35.78 -39.06
C GLU A 87 14.91 -37.20 -39.03
N ASP A 88 16.06 -37.39 -39.67
CA ASP A 88 16.89 -38.60 -39.57
C ASP A 88 17.50 -38.78 -38.17
N CYS A 89 17.97 -37.70 -37.52
CA CYS A 89 18.46 -37.77 -36.14
C CYS A 89 17.34 -38.17 -35.17
N ILE A 90 16.17 -37.54 -35.29
CA ILE A 90 14.97 -37.82 -34.48
C ILE A 90 14.48 -39.25 -34.73
N SER A 91 14.46 -39.70 -35.98
CA SER A 91 14.00 -41.04 -36.33
C SER A 91 14.98 -42.16 -35.96
N SER A 92 16.30 -41.90 -35.96
CA SER A 92 17.30 -42.85 -35.45
C SER A 92 17.16 -43.09 -33.94
N TRP A 93 16.65 -42.09 -33.22
CA TRP A 93 16.38 -42.13 -31.77
C TRP A 93 15.21 -43.05 -31.39
N HIS A 94 14.23 -43.25 -32.27
CA HIS A 94 13.13 -44.19 -32.03
C HIS A 94 13.58 -45.67 -31.88
N TYR A 95 14.84 -45.98 -32.20
CA TYR A 95 15.39 -47.34 -32.16
C TYR A 95 16.39 -47.60 -31.02
N SER A 96 16.77 -46.60 -30.21
CA SER A 96 17.64 -46.84 -29.04
C SER A 96 16.83 -47.42 -27.88
N LYS A 97 17.14 -48.67 -27.51
CA LYS A 97 16.54 -49.31 -26.33
C LYS A 97 17.13 -48.65 -25.08
N SER A 98 16.26 -48.14 -24.20
CA SER A 98 16.60 -47.67 -22.84
C SER A 98 17.58 -48.64 -22.16
N SER A 99 18.82 -48.19 -21.95
CA SER A 99 19.74 -48.80 -21.00
C SER A 99 19.77 -47.92 -19.76
N VAL A 100 19.64 -48.53 -18.59
CA VAL A 100 19.46 -47.84 -17.30
C VAL A 100 20.67 -46.97 -16.88
N ILE A 101 21.79 -47.02 -17.61
CA ILE A 101 23.06 -46.37 -17.24
C ILE A 101 23.67 -45.71 -18.49
N MET A 102 23.91 -44.40 -18.44
CA MET A 102 24.65 -43.63 -19.45
C MET A 102 26.16 -43.98 -19.41
N SER A 103 26.83 -44.08 -20.56
CA SER A 103 28.28 -44.38 -20.57
C SER A 103 29.13 -43.18 -20.16
N GLU A 104 30.35 -43.40 -19.65
CA GLU A 104 31.29 -42.31 -19.30
C GLU A 104 31.55 -41.36 -20.49
N GLU A 105 31.69 -41.88 -21.71
CA GLU A 105 31.85 -41.07 -22.93
C GLU A 105 30.62 -40.17 -23.22
N GLN A 106 29.42 -40.64 -22.88
CA GLN A 106 28.18 -39.86 -23.03
C GLN A 106 28.09 -38.76 -21.96
N LEU A 107 28.47 -39.07 -20.71
CA LEU A 107 28.55 -38.09 -19.63
C LEU A 107 29.61 -37.00 -19.93
N ASP A 108 30.78 -37.39 -20.45
CA ASP A 108 31.85 -36.50 -20.89
C ASP A 108 31.36 -35.54 -21.97
N PHE A 109 30.72 -36.09 -23.01
CA PHE A 109 30.17 -35.29 -24.12
C PHE A 109 29.13 -34.28 -23.63
N LEU A 110 28.30 -34.70 -22.68
CA LEU A 110 27.22 -33.91 -22.13
C LEU A 110 27.72 -32.75 -21.27
N LEU A 111 28.67 -33.01 -20.36
CA LEU A 111 29.28 -32.00 -19.50
C LEU A 111 30.13 -31.00 -20.30
N LEU A 112 30.75 -31.44 -21.41
CA LEU A 112 31.46 -30.54 -22.35
C LEU A 112 30.51 -29.54 -23.01
N ASN A 113 29.30 -29.95 -23.36
CA ASN A 113 28.35 -29.15 -24.14
C ASN A 113 27.44 -28.23 -23.29
N LEU A 114 27.41 -28.39 -21.96
CA LEU A 114 26.78 -27.44 -21.04
C LEU A 114 27.34 -26.01 -21.17
N HIS A 115 28.59 -25.86 -21.61
CA HIS A 115 29.17 -24.53 -21.88
C HIS A 115 28.52 -23.82 -23.09
N HIS A 116 28.05 -24.57 -24.08
CA HIS A 116 27.36 -24.00 -25.22
C HIS A 116 26.00 -23.46 -24.76
N VAL A 117 25.18 -24.27 -24.10
CA VAL A 117 23.92 -23.87 -23.46
C VAL A 117 23.98 -22.47 -22.80
N TYR A 118 25.03 -22.17 -22.05
CA TYR A 118 25.25 -20.86 -21.41
C TYR A 118 25.34 -19.68 -22.39
N LYS A 119 26.07 -19.83 -23.50
CA LYS A 119 26.21 -18.77 -24.52
C LYS A 119 24.86 -18.43 -25.16
N PHE A 120 23.93 -19.39 -25.23
CA PHE A 120 22.56 -19.16 -25.70
C PHE A 120 21.79 -18.19 -24.80
N LEU A 121 21.83 -18.46 -23.49
CA LEU A 121 21.06 -17.72 -22.49
C LEU A 121 21.58 -16.30 -22.33
N ALA A 122 22.90 -16.09 -22.49
CA ALA A 122 23.52 -14.77 -22.42
C ALA A 122 23.18 -13.84 -23.61
N GLU A 123 22.82 -14.39 -24.79
CA GLU A 123 22.55 -13.62 -26.01
C GLU A 123 21.07 -13.22 -26.19
N ASN A 124 20.13 -13.93 -25.54
CA ASN A 124 18.73 -13.51 -25.47
C ASN A 124 18.58 -12.59 -24.25
N LYS A 125 18.01 -11.38 -24.44
CA LYS A 125 17.89 -10.34 -23.40
C LYS A 125 17.08 -10.83 -22.16
N PHE A 126 17.73 -11.58 -21.26
CA PHE A 126 17.27 -11.90 -19.90
C PHE A 126 18.30 -11.36 -18.89
N PRO A 127 18.61 -10.05 -18.86
CA PRO A 127 19.87 -9.58 -18.27
C PRO A 127 19.87 -9.46 -16.75
N LEU A 128 18.83 -9.89 -16.03
CA LEU A 128 18.61 -9.42 -14.66
C LEU A 128 18.23 -10.53 -13.68
N VAL A 129 19.08 -11.54 -13.49
CA VAL A 129 18.73 -12.62 -12.55
C VAL A 129 20.00 -13.29 -11.98
N THR A 130 20.23 -13.15 -10.67
CA THR A 130 21.29 -13.83 -9.90
C THR A 130 21.26 -15.35 -10.13
N GLU A 131 20.05 -15.89 -10.27
CA GLU A 131 19.70 -17.30 -10.40
C GLU A 131 20.29 -17.93 -11.69
N TYR A 132 20.41 -17.19 -12.80
CA TYR A 132 21.13 -17.67 -14.01
C TYR A 132 22.64 -17.75 -13.77
N GLN A 133 23.21 -16.77 -13.05
CA GLN A 133 24.63 -16.78 -12.70
C GLN A 133 24.95 -17.91 -11.70
N ILE A 134 24.02 -18.22 -10.79
CA ILE A 134 24.12 -19.39 -9.90
C ILE A 134 24.08 -20.68 -10.69
N LEU A 135 23.09 -20.86 -11.58
CA LEU A 135 23.00 -22.07 -12.40
C LEU A 135 24.30 -22.31 -13.19
N ARG A 136 24.87 -21.22 -13.73
CA ARG A 136 26.17 -21.27 -14.40
C ARG A 136 27.28 -21.76 -13.47
N ASN A 137 27.40 -21.18 -12.29
CA ASN A 137 28.44 -21.56 -11.33
C ASN A 137 28.33 -23.05 -10.96
N VAL A 138 27.10 -23.55 -10.72
CA VAL A 138 26.84 -24.97 -10.46
C VAL A 138 27.29 -25.85 -11.63
N CYS A 139 26.95 -25.48 -12.87
CA CYS A 139 27.38 -26.23 -14.05
C CYS A 139 28.91 -26.23 -14.24
N ASP A 140 29.57 -25.09 -13.98
CA ASP A 140 31.03 -24.95 -14.06
C ASP A 140 31.72 -25.80 -12.96
N ASP A 141 31.21 -25.75 -11.72
CA ASP A 141 31.74 -26.53 -10.58
C ASP A 141 31.60 -28.05 -10.83
N MET A 142 30.46 -28.49 -11.38
CA MET A 142 30.22 -29.89 -11.76
C MET A 142 31.16 -30.37 -12.87
N LYS A 143 31.39 -29.54 -13.89
CA LYS A 143 32.31 -29.85 -14.99
C LYS A 143 33.75 -30.00 -14.48
N ASP A 144 34.19 -29.08 -13.62
CA ASP A 144 35.53 -29.11 -13.05
C ASP A 144 35.70 -30.30 -12.11
N PHE A 145 34.69 -30.63 -11.29
CA PHE A 145 34.68 -31.82 -10.44
C PHE A 145 34.81 -33.12 -11.26
N HIS A 146 34.03 -33.24 -12.34
CA HIS A 146 34.12 -34.39 -13.24
C HIS A 146 35.51 -34.51 -13.89
N GLY A 147 36.11 -33.37 -14.26
CA GLY A 147 37.50 -33.33 -14.72
C GLY A 147 38.50 -33.91 -13.70
N LEU A 148 38.29 -33.70 -12.40
CA LEU A 148 39.12 -34.31 -11.35
C LEU A 148 38.94 -35.83 -11.27
N ILE A 149 37.73 -36.34 -11.53
CA ILE A 149 37.45 -37.79 -11.56
C ILE A 149 38.17 -38.43 -12.76
N VAL A 150 37.99 -37.86 -13.95
CA VAL A 150 38.61 -38.35 -15.21
C VAL A 150 40.14 -38.33 -15.13
N ASN A 151 40.70 -37.30 -14.49
CA ASN A 151 42.16 -37.18 -14.29
C ASN A 151 42.71 -38.08 -13.17
N GLY A 152 41.86 -38.88 -12.50
CA GLY A 152 42.26 -39.78 -11.42
C GLY A 152 42.67 -39.07 -10.13
N CYS A 153 42.26 -37.80 -9.95
CA CYS A 153 42.53 -37.02 -8.73
C CYS A 153 41.58 -37.36 -7.57
N VAL A 154 40.45 -38.02 -7.88
CA VAL A 154 39.45 -38.54 -6.92
C VAL A 154 39.28 -40.04 -7.18
N GLU A 155 39.36 -40.87 -6.14
CA GLU A 155 39.13 -42.30 -6.26
C GLU A 155 37.66 -42.59 -6.58
N HIS A 156 37.41 -43.50 -7.54
CA HIS A 156 36.06 -43.83 -8.02
C HIS A 156 35.12 -44.31 -6.89
N GLU A 157 35.68 -45.00 -5.87
CA GLU A 157 34.97 -45.43 -4.65
C GLU A 157 34.39 -44.26 -3.82
N ILE A 158 34.98 -43.06 -3.91
CA ILE A 158 34.54 -41.88 -3.17
C ILE A 158 33.35 -41.17 -3.86
N VAL A 159 33.22 -41.34 -5.19
CA VAL A 159 32.23 -40.64 -6.04
C VAL A 159 31.13 -41.55 -6.59
N GLU A 160 31.13 -42.82 -6.23
CA GLU A 160 30.16 -43.85 -6.66
C GLU A 160 28.69 -43.44 -6.42
N TYR A 161 28.42 -42.61 -5.40
CA TYR A 161 27.07 -42.09 -5.08
C TYR A 161 26.65 -40.86 -5.89
N VAL A 162 27.61 -40.04 -6.34
CA VAL A 162 27.34 -38.76 -7.03
C VAL A 162 27.23 -38.95 -8.54
N LEU A 163 28.05 -39.83 -9.11
CA LEU A 163 28.07 -40.10 -10.55
C LEU A 163 26.68 -40.41 -11.16
N PRO A 164 25.85 -41.27 -10.54
CA PRO A 164 24.52 -41.58 -11.05
C PRO A 164 23.52 -40.42 -11.00
N GLN A 165 23.78 -39.39 -10.18
CA GLN A 165 22.91 -38.22 -10.03
C GLN A 165 23.19 -37.11 -11.04
N LEU A 166 24.41 -37.08 -11.61
CA LEU A 166 24.78 -36.12 -12.66
C LEU A 166 23.93 -36.29 -13.93
N GLN A 167 23.54 -37.53 -14.25
CA GLN A 167 22.69 -37.85 -15.40
C GLN A 167 21.30 -37.18 -15.31
N PRO A 168 20.43 -37.47 -14.31
CA PRO A 168 19.10 -36.85 -14.24
C PRO A 168 19.15 -35.33 -14.07
N MET A 169 20.22 -34.78 -13.46
CA MET A 169 20.45 -33.33 -13.41
C MET A 169 20.62 -32.73 -14.80
N ALA A 170 21.48 -33.33 -15.60
CA ALA A 170 21.72 -32.95 -16.98
C ALA A 170 20.46 -33.03 -17.85
N GLU A 171 19.71 -34.13 -17.75
CA GLU A 171 18.46 -34.33 -18.50
C GLU A 171 17.44 -33.22 -18.19
N ARG A 172 17.27 -32.86 -16.91
CA ARG A 172 16.37 -31.78 -16.46
C ARG A 172 16.81 -30.40 -16.96
N LEU A 173 18.12 -30.12 -16.92
CA LEU A 173 18.72 -28.94 -17.53
C LEU A 173 18.37 -28.86 -19.02
N GLY A 174 18.56 -29.97 -19.74
CA GLY A 174 18.22 -30.09 -21.17
C GLY A 174 16.76 -29.75 -21.47
N LEU A 175 15.82 -30.29 -20.70
CA LEU A 175 14.38 -30.03 -20.86
C LEU A 175 14.00 -28.57 -20.58
N PHE A 176 14.52 -27.99 -19.50
CA PHE A 176 14.28 -26.59 -19.15
C PHE A 176 14.67 -25.64 -20.30
N LEU A 177 15.81 -25.89 -20.91
CA LEU A 177 16.34 -25.01 -21.96
C LEU A 177 15.57 -25.11 -23.27
N LEU A 178 15.06 -26.31 -23.61
CA LEU A 178 14.17 -26.46 -24.76
C LEU A 178 12.90 -25.65 -24.55
N ASP A 179 12.35 -25.69 -23.35
CA ASP A 179 11.13 -24.98 -23.02
C ASP A 179 11.32 -23.45 -23.06
N VAL A 180 12.46 -22.92 -22.60
CA VAL A 180 12.86 -21.50 -22.79
C VAL A 180 12.99 -21.13 -24.28
N LEU A 181 13.39 -22.09 -25.11
CA LEU A 181 13.51 -21.93 -26.56
C LEU A 181 12.16 -21.89 -27.29
N ILE A 182 11.19 -22.64 -26.79
CA ILE A 182 9.84 -22.76 -27.38
C ILE A 182 8.92 -21.65 -26.85
N ASN A 183 8.97 -21.37 -25.55
CA ASN A 183 8.14 -20.41 -24.84
C ASN A 183 9.01 -19.33 -24.19
N LYS A 184 8.96 -18.10 -24.71
CA LYS A 184 9.73 -16.97 -24.18
C LYS A 184 9.28 -16.50 -22.79
N ASP A 185 8.02 -16.75 -22.40
CA ASP A 185 7.41 -16.16 -21.21
C ASP A 185 7.35 -17.10 -19.98
N ALA A 186 7.86 -18.34 -20.04
CA ALA A 186 7.72 -19.36 -18.98
C ALA A 186 8.98 -19.61 -18.12
N GLY A 187 10.04 -18.79 -18.29
CA GLY A 187 11.41 -19.15 -17.87
C GLY A 187 11.72 -19.13 -16.37
N VAL A 188 11.11 -18.25 -15.57
CA VAL A 188 11.59 -17.96 -14.19
C VAL A 188 11.16 -19.05 -13.18
N LEU A 189 9.88 -19.43 -13.15
CA LEU A 189 9.38 -20.47 -12.24
C LEU A 189 10.03 -21.84 -12.49
N LYS A 190 10.27 -22.16 -13.77
CA LYS A 190 10.95 -23.41 -14.15
C LYS A 190 12.44 -23.38 -13.80
N LEU A 191 13.09 -22.20 -13.76
CA LEU A 191 14.48 -22.04 -13.34
C LEU A 191 14.65 -22.32 -11.84
N VAL A 192 13.76 -21.79 -10.99
CA VAL A 192 13.79 -22.05 -9.54
C VAL A 192 13.64 -23.54 -9.24
N HIS A 193 12.69 -24.21 -9.90
CA HIS A 193 12.51 -25.66 -9.77
C HIS A 193 13.75 -26.44 -10.25
N LEU A 194 14.43 -25.97 -11.28
CA LEU A 194 15.68 -26.57 -11.75
C LEU A 194 16.79 -26.44 -10.69
N LEU A 195 16.96 -25.26 -10.09
CA LEU A 195 17.96 -25.00 -9.04
C LEU A 195 17.73 -25.87 -7.80
N LEU A 196 16.48 -26.01 -7.34
CA LEU A 196 16.13 -26.86 -6.20
C LEU A 196 16.49 -28.34 -6.41
N ASN A 197 16.55 -28.76 -7.67
CA ASN A 197 16.88 -30.11 -8.06
C ASN A 197 18.38 -30.32 -8.35
N SER A 198 19.09 -29.29 -8.80
CA SER A 198 20.50 -29.38 -9.18
C SER A 198 21.46 -29.11 -8.02
N ILE A 199 21.17 -28.11 -7.18
CA ILE A 199 22.06 -27.70 -6.08
C ILE A 199 22.25 -28.79 -5.01
N PRO A 200 21.28 -29.67 -4.68
CA PRO A 200 21.54 -30.79 -3.77
C PRO A 200 22.71 -31.69 -4.21
N ILE A 201 22.93 -31.84 -5.51
CA ILE A 201 24.07 -32.61 -6.05
C ILE A 201 25.37 -31.83 -5.82
N GLU A 202 25.34 -30.51 -5.98
CA GLU A 202 26.46 -29.62 -5.63
C GLU A 202 26.80 -29.70 -4.13
N LEU A 203 25.81 -29.79 -3.24
CA LEU A 203 26.04 -29.99 -1.80
C LEU A 203 26.77 -31.31 -1.51
N GLU A 204 26.46 -32.39 -2.25
CA GLU A 204 27.18 -33.66 -2.14
C GLU A 204 28.62 -33.54 -2.63
N VAL A 205 28.84 -32.89 -3.78
CA VAL A 205 30.18 -32.60 -4.31
C VAL A 205 30.98 -31.77 -3.31
N MET A 206 30.41 -30.68 -2.80
CA MET A 206 31.02 -29.84 -1.77
C MET A 206 31.38 -30.67 -0.53
N HIS A 207 30.47 -31.50 -0.03
CA HIS A 207 30.71 -32.35 1.14
C HIS A 207 31.90 -33.28 0.91
N ILE A 208 31.96 -33.99 -0.22
CA ILE A 208 33.09 -34.85 -0.62
C ILE A 208 34.39 -34.05 -0.65
N CYS A 209 34.36 -32.84 -1.21
CA CYS A 209 35.53 -31.98 -1.29
C CYS A 209 36.02 -31.53 0.10
N PHE A 210 35.10 -31.18 1.00
CA PHE A 210 35.42 -30.71 2.34
C PHE A 210 35.94 -31.83 3.25
N THR A 211 35.44 -33.07 3.11
CA THR A 211 35.85 -34.21 3.95
C THR A 211 37.08 -34.95 3.41
N ASN A 212 37.18 -35.15 2.10
CA ASN A 212 38.14 -36.10 1.50
C ASN A 212 39.29 -35.41 0.76
N LEU A 213 39.06 -34.28 0.06
CA LEU A 213 40.08 -33.65 -0.78
C LEU A 213 41.11 -32.81 -0.03
N LYS A 214 40.85 -32.45 1.24
CA LYS A 214 41.81 -31.70 2.08
C LYS A 214 43.14 -32.44 2.31
N ALA A 215 43.15 -33.77 2.19
CA ALA A 215 44.33 -34.60 2.39
C ALA A 215 45.23 -34.72 1.14
N LEU A 216 44.76 -34.27 -0.04
CA LEU A 216 45.41 -34.52 -1.33
C LEU A 216 46.14 -33.28 -1.85
N THR A 217 47.45 -33.39 -2.07
CA THR A 217 48.38 -32.28 -2.36
C THR A 217 48.49 -31.88 -3.84
N SER A 218 47.50 -32.17 -4.70
CA SER A 218 47.59 -31.81 -6.13
C SER A 218 47.28 -30.32 -6.38
N VAL A 219 47.95 -29.72 -7.36
CA VAL A 219 47.75 -28.30 -7.75
C VAL A 219 46.34 -28.08 -8.34
N GLU A 220 45.79 -29.11 -9.00
CA GLU A 220 44.44 -29.10 -9.58
C GLU A 220 43.37 -29.08 -8.49
N ASN A 221 43.52 -29.89 -7.43
CA ASN A 221 42.62 -29.89 -6.26
C ASN A 221 42.64 -28.53 -5.55
N GLY A 222 43.83 -27.94 -5.37
CA GLY A 222 43.96 -26.61 -4.76
C GLY A 222 43.29 -25.49 -5.58
N ARG A 223 43.31 -25.60 -6.92
CA ARG A 223 42.62 -24.64 -7.80
C ARG A 223 41.10 -24.80 -7.70
N PHE A 224 40.61 -26.03 -7.71
CA PHE A 224 39.17 -26.32 -7.60
C PHE A 224 38.60 -25.91 -6.23
N ILE A 225 39.29 -26.21 -5.13
CA ILE A 225 38.86 -25.76 -3.78
C ILE A 225 38.77 -24.23 -3.72
N LYS A 226 39.72 -23.50 -4.34
CA LYS A 226 39.68 -22.04 -4.38
C LYS A 226 38.51 -21.52 -5.22
N GLN A 227 38.14 -22.23 -6.28
CA GLN A 227 36.96 -21.92 -7.09
C GLN A 227 35.67 -22.17 -6.30
N LEU A 228 35.53 -23.34 -5.68
CA LEU A 228 34.40 -23.66 -4.80
C LEU A 228 34.23 -22.65 -3.67
N LEU A 229 35.30 -22.28 -2.96
CA LEU A 229 35.24 -21.24 -1.92
C LEU A 229 34.75 -19.89 -2.45
N LYS A 230 34.90 -19.64 -3.75
CA LYS A 230 34.47 -18.42 -4.41
C LYS A 230 33.00 -18.48 -4.88
N THR A 231 32.52 -19.63 -5.33
CA THR A 231 31.17 -19.78 -5.88
C THR A 231 30.15 -20.24 -4.83
N SER A 232 30.58 -21.07 -3.87
CA SER A 232 29.71 -21.73 -2.90
C SER A 232 28.85 -20.78 -2.06
N PRO A 233 29.33 -19.65 -1.52
CA PRO A 233 28.50 -18.79 -0.68
C PRO A 233 27.23 -18.30 -1.40
N ASP A 234 27.37 -17.88 -2.66
CA ASP A 234 26.26 -17.37 -3.45
C ASP A 234 25.31 -18.51 -3.86
N ILE A 235 25.85 -19.68 -4.22
CA ILE A 235 25.05 -20.89 -4.54
C ILE A 235 24.22 -21.32 -3.33
N LEU A 236 24.85 -21.44 -2.15
CA LEU A 236 24.18 -21.85 -0.92
C LEU A 236 23.12 -20.83 -0.49
N ARG A 237 23.41 -19.54 -0.65
CA ARG A 237 22.47 -18.46 -0.31
C ARG A 237 21.21 -18.53 -1.17
N GLU A 238 21.35 -18.55 -2.49
CA GLU A 238 20.19 -18.62 -3.38
C GLU A 238 19.43 -19.95 -3.23
N TYR A 239 20.15 -21.06 -3.01
CA TYR A 239 19.49 -22.33 -2.71
C TYR A 239 18.60 -22.26 -1.47
N LEU A 240 19.11 -21.70 -0.37
CA LEU A 240 18.35 -21.57 0.88
C LEU A 240 17.15 -20.61 0.74
N ILE A 241 17.28 -19.54 -0.05
CA ILE A 241 16.16 -18.63 -0.38
C ILE A 241 15.06 -19.42 -1.10
N HIS A 242 15.40 -20.11 -2.19
CA HIS A 242 14.42 -20.89 -2.94
C HIS A 242 13.87 -22.09 -2.17
N LEU A 243 14.68 -22.71 -1.30
CA LEU A 243 14.22 -23.79 -0.43
C LEU A 243 13.21 -23.26 0.58
N GLN A 244 13.45 -22.08 1.16
CA GLN A 244 12.50 -21.41 2.04
C GLN A 244 11.19 -21.10 1.31
N GLU A 245 11.25 -20.54 0.09
CA GLU A 245 10.09 -20.29 -0.77
C GLU A 245 9.33 -21.58 -1.12
N HIS A 246 10.04 -22.65 -1.48
CA HIS A 246 9.46 -23.95 -1.80
C HIS A 246 8.73 -24.56 -0.61
N MET A 247 9.36 -24.55 0.57
CA MET A 247 8.76 -25.06 1.80
C MET A 247 7.43 -24.35 2.09
N VAL A 248 7.41 -23.02 1.94
CA VAL A 248 6.20 -22.22 2.15
C VAL A 248 5.08 -22.62 1.19
N ASN A 249 5.42 -22.96 -0.05
CA ASN A 249 4.43 -23.29 -1.07
C ASN A 249 3.90 -24.73 -0.96
N VAL A 250 4.70 -25.66 -0.43
CA VAL A 250 4.43 -27.11 -0.45
C VAL A 250 4.07 -27.68 0.92
N ILE A 251 4.59 -27.11 2.01
CA ILE A 251 4.40 -27.59 3.37
C ILE A 251 3.43 -26.65 4.09
N ALA A 252 2.34 -27.21 4.63
CA ALA A 252 1.39 -26.43 5.43
C ALA A 252 2.08 -25.82 6.67
N SER A 253 1.76 -24.56 6.96
CA SER A 253 2.32 -23.79 8.09
C SER A 253 2.10 -24.44 9.46
N SER A 254 1.09 -25.31 9.59
CA SER A 254 0.75 -26.07 10.80
C SER A 254 1.60 -27.33 11.02
N THR A 255 2.52 -27.66 10.09
CA THR A 255 3.32 -28.89 10.17
C THR A 255 4.35 -28.79 11.30
N SER A 256 4.23 -29.69 12.29
CA SER A 256 5.13 -29.76 13.45
C SER A 256 6.58 -29.95 13.00
N GLY A 257 7.45 -28.98 13.33
CA GLY A 257 8.87 -29.02 13.02
C GLY A 257 9.33 -28.18 11.82
N ALA A 258 8.40 -27.75 10.96
CA ALA A 258 8.73 -26.87 9.83
C ALA A 258 9.33 -25.53 10.30
N ARG A 259 8.85 -25.02 11.45
CA ARG A 259 9.33 -23.77 12.04
C ARG A 259 10.82 -23.82 12.40
N ASP A 260 11.29 -24.90 13.01
CA ASP A 260 12.70 -25.01 13.43
C ASP A 260 13.64 -25.07 12.21
N ILE A 261 13.19 -25.73 11.13
CA ILE A 261 13.88 -25.76 9.85
C ILE A 261 13.96 -24.35 9.25
N HIS A 262 12.85 -23.60 9.23
CA HIS A 262 12.87 -22.21 8.75
C HIS A 262 13.78 -21.29 9.58
N VAL A 263 13.84 -21.48 10.90
CA VAL A 263 14.74 -20.74 11.79
C VAL A 263 16.21 -21.09 11.51
N MET A 264 16.52 -22.36 11.24
CA MET A 264 17.87 -22.77 10.82
C MET A 264 18.24 -22.18 9.45
N ILE A 265 17.34 -22.24 8.46
CA ILE A 265 17.54 -21.61 7.15
C ILE A 265 17.84 -20.12 7.32
N GLU A 266 17.07 -19.44 8.17
CA GLU A 266 17.27 -18.02 8.44
C GLU A 266 18.66 -17.72 9.02
N PHE A 267 19.11 -18.52 10.00
CA PHE A 267 20.43 -18.38 10.60
C PHE A 267 21.56 -18.61 9.58
N LEU A 268 21.44 -19.64 8.74
CA LEU A 268 22.40 -19.91 7.67
C LEU A 268 22.43 -18.78 6.63
N LEU A 269 21.28 -18.20 6.30
CA LEU A 269 21.18 -17.06 5.39
C LEU A 269 21.82 -15.79 5.96
N ILE A 270 21.72 -15.54 7.27
CA ILE A 270 22.45 -14.46 7.94
C ILE A 270 23.96 -14.66 7.77
N ILE A 271 24.46 -15.88 8.00
CA ILE A 271 25.89 -16.19 7.82
C ILE A 271 26.30 -15.92 6.37
N LEU A 272 25.61 -16.54 5.41
CA LEU A 272 25.96 -16.53 3.98
C LEU A 272 25.86 -15.14 3.33
N THR A 273 24.91 -14.31 3.76
CA THR A 273 24.75 -12.95 3.23
C THR A 273 25.92 -12.05 3.62
N ASP A 274 26.54 -12.31 4.77
CA ASP A 274 27.62 -11.50 5.34
C ASP A 274 29.02 -12.06 5.08
N VAL A 275 29.17 -13.33 4.63
CA VAL A 275 30.50 -13.99 4.46
C VAL A 275 31.50 -13.11 3.71
N TRP A 276 31.07 -12.46 2.63
CA TRP A 276 31.94 -11.63 1.79
C TRP A 276 32.35 -10.29 2.44
N HIS A 277 31.45 -9.68 3.21
CA HIS A 277 31.71 -8.39 3.88
C HIS A 277 32.52 -8.57 5.16
N VAL A 278 32.42 -9.75 5.80
CA VAL A 278 33.07 -10.06 7.06
C VAL A 278 34.44 -10.74 6.84
N LEU A 279 34.93 -10.85 5.60
CA LEU A 279 36.26 -11.40 5.27
C LEU A 279 37.42 -10.73 6.04
N ASP A 280 37.28 -9.45 6.39
CA ASP A 280 38.27 -8.72 7.21
C ASP A 280 38.24 -9.12 8.70
N PHE A 281 37.13 -9.68 9.17
CA PHE A 281 36.93 -10.11 10.55
C PHE A 281 36.99 -11.64 10.71
N ILE A 282 36.90 -12.39 9.60
CA ILE A 282 37.09 -13.84 9.58
C ILE A 282 38.58 -14.15 9.53
N HIS A 283 39.03 -15.07 10.37
CA HIS A 283 40.37 -15.65 10.26
C HIS A 283 40.57 -16.29 8.87
N HIS A 284 41.45 -15.73 8.03
CA HIS A 284 41.65 -16.14 6.64
C HIS A 284 41.93 -17.64 6.43
N ASP A 285 42.53 -18.31 7.41
CA ASP A 285 42.83 -19.75 7.41
C ASP A 285 41.62 -20.64 7.77
N LYS A 286 40.53 -20.05 8.26
CA LYS A 286 39.37 -20.78 8.82
C LYS A 286 38.09 -20.67 8.01
N LEU A 287 38.03 -19.80 7.01
CA LEU A 287 36.86 -19.62 6.13
C LEU A 287 36.39 -20.94 5.51
N PHE A 288 37.33 -21.77 5.05
CA PHE A 288 37.03 -23.08 4.47
C PHE A 288 36.28 -23.99 5.44
N TYR A 289 36.65 -24.01 6.72
CA TYR A 289 35.98 -24.84 7.73
C TYR A 289 34.60 -24.32 8.08
N LEU A 290 34.42 -22.99 8.10
CA LEU A 290 33.11 -22.39 8.31
C LEU A 290 32.16 -22.78 7.16
N LEU A 291 32.61 -22.59 5.92
CA LEU A 291 31.81 -22.95 4.73
C LEU A 291 31.54 -24.45 4.64
N ALA A 292 32.50 -25.30 5.01
CA ALA A 292 32.26 -26.75 5.11
C ALA A 292 31.15 -27.09 6.10
N ARG A 293 31.15 -26.45 7.27
CA ARG A 293 30.13 -26.67 8.30
C ARG A 293 28.76 -26.13 7.88
N VAL A 294 28.72 -24.93 7.28
CA VAL A 294 27.49 -24.36 6.70
C VAL A 294 26.96 -25.26 5.61
N GLY A 295 27.79 -25.73 4.68
CA GLY A 295 27.39 -26.67 3.62
C GLY A 295 26.83 -27.98 4.16
N THR A 296 27.42 -28.52 5.25
CA THR A 296 26.91 -29.71 5.94
C THR A 296 25.53 -29.47 6.54
N LEU A 297 25.33 -28.35 7.24
CA LEU A 297 24.02 -27.99 7.81
C LEU A 297 22.97 -27.72 6.72
N THR A 298 23.34 -27.05 5.62
CA THR A 298 22.45 -26.84 4.46
C THR A 298 22.00 -28.17 3.85
N ARG A 299 22.91 -29.16 3.77
CA ARG A 299 22.59 -30.51 3.34
C ARG A 299 21.62 -31.21 4.31
N GLU A 300 21.88 -31.16 5.62
CA GLU A 300 20.97 -31.72 6.63
C GLU A 300 19.57 -31.12 6.54
N VAL A 301 19.48 -29.79 6.41
CA VAL A 301 18.22 -29.06 6.18
C VAL A 301 17.52 -29.55 4.91
N SER A 302 18.24 -29.69 3.79
CA SER A 302 17.69 -30.18 2.53
C SER A 302 17.06 -31.58 2.67
N ILE A 303 17.72 -32.48 3.40
CA ILE A 303 17.22 -33.83 3.67
C ILE A 303 15.94 -33.76 4.52
N LEU A 304 15.94 -32.98 5.60
CA LEU A 304 14.78 -32.83 6.48
C LEU A 304 13.57 -32.27 5.76
N VAL A 305 13.76 -31.31 4.84
CA VAL A 305 12.67 -30.77 4.02
C VAL A 305 12.04 -31.85 3.15
N ARG A 306 12.86 -32.67 2.46
CA ARG A 306 12.37 -33.79 1.64
C ARG A 306 11.64 -34.83 2.48
N GLU A 307 12.16 -35.20 3.64
CA GLU A 307 11.48 -36.11 4.56
C GLU A 307 10.14 -35.55 5.02
N LEU A 308 10.06 -34.24 5.29
CA LEU A 308 8.83 -33.58 5.71
C LEU A 308 7.79 -33.59 4.58
N GLU A 309 8.20 -33.33 3.34
CA GLU A 309 7.35 -33.40 2.14
C GLU A 309 6.84 -34.82 1.85
N GLU A 310 7.66 -35.84 2.07
CA GLU A 310 7.23 -37.24 1.93
C GLU A 310 6.24 -37.63 3.03
N ASN A 311 6.46 -37.15 4.26
CA ASN A 311 5.57 -37.43 5.39
C ASN A 311 4.20 -36.75 5.25
N THR A 312 4.14 -35.52 4.72
CA THR A 312 2.85 -34.84 4.44
C THR A 312 2.03 -35.56 3.37
N ARG A 313 2.68 -36.25 2.42
CA ARG A 313 1.99 -37.07 1.40
C ARG A 313 1.49 -38.42 1.93
N ASN A 314 2.10 -38.97 2.98
CA ASN A 314 1.90 -40.35 3.43
C ASN A 314 1.06 -40.52 4.70
N GLU A 315 0.55 -39.44 5.32
CA GLU A 315 -0.25 -39.45 6.57
C GLU A 315 0.37 -40.25 7.75
N GLN A 316 1.70 -40.36 7.85
CA GLN A 316 2.38 -41.09 8.92
C GLN A 316 2.82 -40.22 10.12
N ASN A 317 2.80 -40.82 11.32
CA ASN A 317 3.02 -40.16 12.62
C ASN A 317 4.46 -39.58 12.80
N THR A 318 4.51 -38.34 13.30
CA THR A 318 5.62 -37.36 13.34
C THR A 318 6.68 -37.51 14.44
N ASN A 319 6.78 -38.65 15.13
CA ASN A 319 7.64 -38.79 16.33
C ASN A 319 9.16 -38.85 16.05
N GLY A 320 9.58 -39.20 14.82
CA GLY A 320 11.00 -39.22 14.43
C GLY A 320 11.56 -37.82 14.13
N THR A 321 10.75 -36.99 13.48
CA THR A 321 11.09 -35.63 13.01
C THR A 321 11.32 -34.67 14.18
N THR A 322 10.57 -34.81 15.29
CA THR A 322 10.70 -33.93 16.47
C THR A 322 12.07 -34.02 17.16
N ARG A 323 12.71 -35.20 17.13
CA ARG A 323 14.03 -35.40 17.72
C ARG A 323 15.16 -34.83 16.84
N ALA A 324 15.00 -34.86 15.52
CA ALA A 324 15.94 -34.23 14.59
C ALA A 324 15.89 -32.70 14.67
N ASN A 325 14.71 -32.11 14.90
CA ASN A 325 14.56 -30.65 15.00
C ASN A 325 15.16 -30.04 16.28
N LEU A 326 15.08 -30.75 17.42
CA LEU A 326 15.76 -30.35 18.65
C LEU A 326 17.29 -30.20 18.45
N HIS A 327 17.88 -31.04 17.60
CA HIS A 327 19.29 -30.99 17.27
C HIS A 327 19.66 -29.74 16.42
N LEU A 328 18.72 -29.20 15.63
CA LEU A 328 18.97 -27.99 14.83
C LEU A 328 19.17 -26.75 15.72
N LEU A 329 18.28 -26.52 16.68
CA LEU A 329 18.41 -25.37 17.59
C LEU A 329 19.68 -25.46 18.46
N GLU A 330 20.02 -26.65 18.95
CA GLU A 330 21.29 -26.88 19.65
C GLU A 330 22.51 -26.57 18.76
N ASN A 331 22.46 -26.96 17.48
CA ASN A 331 23.51 -26.63 16.51
C ASN A 331 23.66 -25.13 16.25
N ILE A 332 22.58 -24.34 16.30
CA ILE A 332 22.64 -22.88 16.17
C ILE A 332 23.48 -22.30 17.30
N GLU A 333 23.19 -22.64 18.55
CA GLU A 333 23.91 -22.12 19.72
C GLU A 333 25.37 -22.56 19.74
N LEU A 334 25.66 -23.82 19.40
CA LEU A 334 27.03 -24.30 19.24
C LEU A 334 27.78 -23.52 18.15
N LEU A 335 27.14 -23.24 17.02
CA LEU A 335 27.77 -22.48 15.94
C LEU A 335 27.95 -21.00 16.32
N LYS A 336 27.02 -20.38 17.05
CA LYS A 336 27.19 -19.01 17.58
C LYS A 336 28.43 -18.91 18.46
N ASP A 337 28.64 -19.89 19.35
CA ASP A 337 29.83 -19.93 20.21
C ASP A 337 31.12 -20.13 19.41
N ASP A 338 31.11 -21.05 18.43
CA ASP A 338 32.27 -21.25 17.56
C ASP A 338 32.56 -20.02 16.69
N LEU A 339 31.54 -19.36 16.15
CA LEU A 339 31.67 -18.10 15.41
C LEU A 339 32.36 -17.04 16.26
N LYS A 340 31.95 -16.90 17.52
CA LYS A 340 32.49 -15.92 18.47
C LYS A 340 33.93 -16.18 18.88
N GLN A 341 34.33 -17.44 19.05
CA GLN A 341 35.65 -17.81 19.61
C GLN A 341 36.67 -18.26 18.57
N VAL A 342 36.20 -18.84 17.47
CA VAL A 342 37.05 -19.57 16.51
C VAL A 342 37.16 -18.81 15.20
N TYR A 343 36.08 -18.22 14.70
CA TYR A 343 36.02 -17.68 13.33
C TYR A 343 36.11 -16.15 13.25
N LEU A 344 35.40 -15.42 14.12
CA LEU A 344 35.26 -13.96 14.04
C LEU A 344 36.11 -13.23 15.07
N LYS A 345 36.64 -12.08 14.67
CA LYS A 345 37.15 -11.05 15.57
C LYS A 345 36.05 -10.07 15.93
N ALA A 346 35.96 -9.70 17.21
CA ALA A 346 35.03 -8.66 17.66
C ALA A 346 35.29 -7.33 16.90
N PRO A 347 34.25 -6.70 16.34
CA PRO A 347 34.40 -5.41 15.68
C PRO A 347 34.71 -4.30 16.70
N ASP A 348 35.35 -3.23 16.24
CA ASP A 348 35.46 -2.01 17.04
C ASP A 348 34.06 -1.45 17.28
N SER A 349 33.77 -0.98 18.50
CA SER A 349 32.43 -0.48 18.82
C SER A 349 32.10 0.74 17.96
N SER A 350 31.17 0.60 17.02
CA SER A 350 30.59 1.74 16.33
C SER A 350 29.75 2.55 17.31
N GLN A 351 29.97 3.86 17.34
CA GLN A 351 29.09 4.79 18.04
C GLN A 351 27.99 5.21 17.06
N CYS A 352 26.82 4.60 17.19
CA CYS A 352 25.61 5.10 16.54
C CYS A 352 25.09 6.27 17.36
N TYR A 353 25.00 7.45 16.74
CA TYR A 353 24.45 8.64 17.38
C TYR A 353 22.96 8.75 17.10
N PHE A 354 22.19 9.15 18.10
CA PHE A 354 20.77 9.39 17.99
C PHE A 354 20.48 10.47 16.91
N PRO A 355 19.74 10.14 15.84
CA PRO A 355 19.58 11.06 14.70
C PRO A 355 18.31 11.93 14.75
N MET A 356 17.38 11.67 15.68
CA MET A 356 16.09 12.39 15.81
C MET A 356 16.19 13.57 16.77
N ILE A 357 15.28 14.54 16.65
CA ILE A 357 15.26 15.73 17.51
C ILE A 357 14.29 15.52 18.70
N ASP A 358 13.20 14.77 18.50
CA ASP A 358 12.21 14.44 19.54
C ASP A 358 12.48 13.05 20.17
N GLY A 359 13.29 13.04 21.23
CA GLY A 359 13.65 11.83 21.99
C GLY A 359 12.46 11.04 22.56
N PRO A 360 11.50 11.68 23.26
CA PRO A 360 10.28 11.01 23.73
C PRO A 360 9.46 10.36 22.61
N LEU A 361 9.31 11.06 21.47
CA LEU A 361 8.63 10.49 20.31
C LEU A 361 9.35 9.24 19.80
N PHE A 362 10.67 9.29 19.68
CA PHE A 362 11.46 8.11 19.29
C PHE A 362 11.25 6.93 20.24
N MET A 363 11.30 7.16 21.56
CA MET A 363 11.11 6.11 22.56
C MET A 363 9.72 5.48 22.46
N HIS A 364 8.68 6.28 22.24
CA HIS A 364 7.32 5.77 22.01
C HIS A 364 7.25 4.88 20.76
N LEU A 365 7.81 5.35 19.64
CA LEU A 365 7.85 4.57 18.39
C LEU A 365 8.71 3.31 18.50
N LEU A 366 9.79 3.34 19.30
CA LEU A 366 10.66 2.19 19.55
C LEU A 366 9.95 1.13 20.38
N HIS A 367 9.31 1.51 21.49
CA HIS A 367 8.52 0.58 22.33
C HIS A 367 7.47 -0.15 21.51
N ARG A 368 6.76 0.59 20.67
CA ARG A 368 5.80 0.01 19.75
C ARG A 368 6.47 -0.95 18.76
N HIS A 369 7.56 -0.53 18.14
CA HIS A 369 8.28 -1.36 17.20
C HIS A 369 8.73 -2.68 17.85
N LEU A 370 9.28 -2.65 19.08
CA LEU A 370 9.68 -3.85 19.81
C LEU A 370 8.49 -4.76 20.17
N ASN A 371 7.34 -4.19 20.57
CA ASN A 371 6.12 -4.97 20.80
C ASN A 371 5.63 -5.64 19.52
N ASP A 372 5.59 -4.88 18.41
CA ASP A 372 5.22 -5.39 17.10
C ASP A 372 6.14 -6.54 16.64
N LEU A 373 7.44 -6.47 16.97
CA LEU A 373 8.38 -7.56 16.70
C LEU A 373 8.10 -8.78 17.59
N LEU A 374 7.86 -8.61 18.89
CA LEU A 374 7.57 -9.73 19.81
C LEU A 374 6.28 -10.49 19.45
N ASP A 375 5.29 -9.78 18.90
CA ASP A 375 4.04 -10.35 18.39
C ASP A 375 4.17 -10.95 16.98
N SER A 376 5.33 -10.78 16.33
CA SER A 376 5.61 -11.35 15.03
C SER A 376 5.98 -12.84 15.13
N ASN A 377 5.52 -13.61 14.15
CA ASN A 377 5.87 -15.00 13.98
C ASN A 377 7.05 -15.22 13.02
N ALA A 378 7.63 -14.14 12.46
CA ALA A 378 8.74 -14.22 11.52
C ALA A 378 9.93 -15.02 12.06
N TYR A 379 10.55 -15.83 11.20
CA TYR A 379 11.65 -16.73 11.57
C TYR A 379 12.90 -15.98 12.06
N SER A 380 13.19 -14.80 11.50
CA SER A 380 14.29 -13.93 11.95
C SER A 380 14.11 -13.44 13.38
N ILE A 381 12.87 -13.21 13.81
CA ILE A 381 12.55 -12.79 15.18
C ILE A 381 12.74 -13.95 16.15
N ALA A 382 12.39 -15.17 15.77
CA ALA A 382 12.55 -16.33 16.64
C ALA A 382 14.01 -16.53 17.10
N LEU A 383 14.99 -16.12 16.29
CA LEU A 383 16.43 -16.19 16.61
C LEU A 383 16.88 -15.24 17.74
N ILE A 384 16.15 -14.14 17.96
CA ILE A 384 16.53 -13.05 18.89
C ILE A 384 15.36 -12.60 19.78
N LYS A 385 14.33 -13.44 19.92
CA LYS A 385 13.07 -13.05 20.58
C LYS A 385 13.26 -12.74 22.07
N GLU A 386 14.12 -13.51 22.74
CA GLU A 386 14.43 -13.32 24.16
C GLU A 386 15.19 -12.00 24.38
N GLU A 387 16.16 -11.71 23.52
CA GLU A 387 16.94 -10.47 23.52
C GLU A 387 16.06 -9.23 23.30
N ILE A 388 15.14 -9.27 22.34
CA ILE A 388 14.16 -8.20 22.11
C ILE A 388 13.30 -7.97 23.36
N GLY A 389 12.87 -9.05 24.01
CA GLY A 389 12.09 -8.99 25.26
C GLY A 389 12.83 -8.25 26.38
N LEU A 390 14.11 -8.58 26.59
CA LEU A 390 14.97 -7.92 27.58
C LEU A 390 15.16 -6.43 27.28
N VAL A 391 15.46 -6.09 26.03
CA VAL A 391 15.63 -4.68 25.60
C VAL A 391 14.36 -3.88 25.88
N ARG A 392 13.19 -4.41 25.51
CA ARG A 392 11.91 -3.75 25.73
C ARG A 392 11.67 -3.49 27.22
N GLU A 393 11.77 -4.52 28.05
CA GLU A 393 11.49 -4.42 29.50
C GLU A 393 12.42 -3.41 30.19
N ASP A 394 13.71 -3.42 29.84
CA ASP A 394 14.68 -2.50 30.41
C ASP A 394 14.44 -1.06 29.95
N LEU A 395 14.14 -0.83 28.66
CA LEU A 395 13.81 0.49 28.15
C LEU A 395 12.50 1.02 28.73
N GLU A 396 11.50 0.18 28.98
CA GLU A 396 10.20 0.59 29.52
C GLU A 396 10.34 1.05 30.97
N PHE A 397 11.16 0.33 31.75
CA PHE A 397 11.56 0.74 33.08
C PHE A 397 12.28 2.10 33.06
N ILE A 398 13.23 2.29 32.14
CA ILE A 398 13.96 3.56 32.01
C ILE A 398 12.99 4.70 31.66
N THR A 399 12.15 4.53 30.63
CA THR A 399 11.20 5.57 30.20
C THR A 399 10.24 5.97 31.32
N SER A 400 9.62 5.00 32.00
CA SER A 400 8.67 5.25 33.10
C SER A 400 9.32 5.89 34.34
N SER A 401 10.64 5.75 34.49
CA SER A 401 11.41 6.42 35.54
C SER A 401 11.68 7.88 35.18
N PHE A 402 11.98 8.18 33.92
CA PHE A 402 12.19 9.55 33.44
C PHE A 402 10.91 10.38 33.38
N GLU A 403 9.74 9.77 33.17
CA GLU A 403 8.44 10.46 33.30
C GLU A 403 8.23 11.10 34.69
N LYS A 404 8.96 10.65 35.72
CA LYS A 404 8.85 11.13 37.11
C LYS A 404 9.93 12.15 37.49
N ILE A 405 10.87 12.47 36.59
CA ILE A 405 12.07 13.26 36.87
C ILE A 405 12.11 14.48 35.96
N ASP A 406 12.57 15.64 36.47
CA ASP A 406 12.73 16.85 35.65
C ASP A 406 13.86 16.65 34.62
N HIS A 407 13.49 16.57 33.33
CA HIS A 407 14.40 16.35 32.20
C HIS A 407 15.53 17.38 32.12
N ARG A 408 15.37 18.59 32.69
CA ARG A 408 16.41 19.63 32.64
C ARG A 408 17.63 19.32 33.50
N LEU A 409 17.50 18.49 34.53
CA LEU A 409 18.59 18.17 35.46
C LEU A 409 19.44 16.97 35.00
N TYR A 410 18.92 16.13 34.11
CA TYR A 410 19.54 14.86 33.68
C TYR A 410 19.64 14.73 32.16
N LYS A 411 19.83 15.86 31.47
CA LYS A 411 19.89 15.93 30.01
C LYS A 411 20.95 14.99 29.42
N ASP A 412 22.16 14.99 29.98
CA ASP A 412 23.27 14.15 29.50
C ASP A 412 22.97 12.64 29.64
N LEU A 413 22.27 12.24 30.70
CA LEU A 413 21.87 10.83 30.90
C LEU A 413 20.76 10.44 29.93
N TRP A 414 19.81 11.33 29.67
CA TRP A 414 18.74 11.10 28.70
C TRP A 414 19.29 11.00 27.27
N GLU A 415 20.25 11.84 26.89
CA GLU A 415 20.95 11.73 25.60
C GLU A 415 21.64 10.36 25.44
N ARG A 416 22.35 9.89 26.48
CA ARG A 416 22.94 8.53 26.49
C ARG A 416 21.89 7.42 26.37
N VAL A 417 20.72 7.57 27.01
CA VAL A 417 19.61 6.61 26.88
C VAL A 417 19.14 6.54 25.43
N LEU A 418 18.96 7.69 24.78
CA LEU A 418 18.51 7.76 23.39
C LEU A 418 19.52 7.17 22.41
N ASP A 419 20.82 7.43 22.60
CA ASP A 419 21.89 6.84 21.79
C ASP A 419 21.88 5.31 21.87
N VAL A 420 21.81 4.75 23.08
CA VAL A 420 21.80 3.30 23.28
C VAL A 420 20.49 2.66 22.82
N ALA A 421 19.35 3.34 22.98
CA ALA A 421 18.06 2.89 22.46
C ALA A 421 18.04 2.87 20.92
N TYR A 422 18.67 3.86 20.29
CA TYR A 422 18.86 3.88 18.84
C TYR A 422 19.82 2.79 18.38
N GLU A 423 20.95 2.59 19.06
CA GLU A 423 21.86 1.47 18.80
C GLU A 423 21.11 0.14 18.90
N ALA A 424 20.24 -0.05 19.91
CA ALA A 424 19.46 -1.27 20.04
C ALA A 424 18.50 -1.49 18.87
N LYS A 425 17.78 -0.45 18.47
CA LYS A 425 16.91 -0.47 17.30
C LYS A 425 17.69 -0.84 16.04
N ASP A 426 18.78 -0.14 15.78
CA ASP A 426 19.60 -0.30 14.58
C ASP A 426 20.17 -1.72 14.47
N VAL A 427 20.71 -2.25 15.58
CA VAL A 427 21.25 -3.60 15.67
C VAL A 427 20.16 -4.65 15.42
N ILE A 428 18.99 -4.50 16.05
CA ILE A 428 17.86 -5.45 15.87
C ILE A 428 17.37 -5.42 14.41
N ASP A 429 17.12 -4.22 13.86
CA ASP A 429 16.66 -4.05 12.49
C ASP A 429 17.69 -4.62 11.48
N SER A 430 18.99 -4.38 11.69
CA SER A 430 20.09 -4.91 10.87
C SER A 430 20.14 -6.45 10.85
N ILE A 431 19.89 -7.11 11.99
CA ILE A 431 19.79 -8.57 12.04
C ILE A 431 18.61 -9.05 11.18
N ILE A 432 17.45 -8.39 11.30
CA ILE A 432 16.23 -8.77 10.58
C ILE A 432 16.39 -8.61 9.07
N VAL A 433 16.99 -7.52 8.59
CA VAL A 433 17.21 -7.30 7.15
C VAL A 433 18.46 -7.99 6.59
N ARG A 434 19.25 -8.67 7.44
CA ARG A 434 20.53 -9.31 7.07
C ARG A 434 21.58 -8.29 6.56
N ASP A 435 21.65 -7.12 7.19
CA ASP A 435 22.69 -6.11 6.94
C ASP A 435 23.76 -6.19 8.05
N ASN A 436 24.89 -6.85 7.76
CA ASN A 436 25.91 -7.20 8.76
C ASN A 436 25.30 -7.96 9.97
N GLY A 437 24.20 -8.67 9.73
CA GLY A 437 23.40 -9.36 10.74
C GLY A 437 24.22 -10.33 11.59
N LEU A 438 25.24 -10.99 11.03
CA LEU A 438 26.11 -11.92 11.75
C LEU A 438 26.92 -11.20 12.84
N LEU A 439 27.53 -10.06 12.53
CA LEU A 439 28.30 -9.28 13.52
C LEU A 439 27.38 -8.72 14.60
N HIS A 440 26.21 -8.23 14.19
CA HIS A 440 25.20 -7.71 15.11
C HIS A 440 24.65 -8.78 16.05
N LEU A 441 24.36 -9.98 15.54
CA LEU A 441 23.85 -11.12 16.30
C LEU A 441 24.87 -11.62 17.34
N ILE A 442 26.14 -11.77 16.95
CA ILE A 442 27.17 -12.38 17.79
C ILE A 442 27.77 -11.38 18.81
N PHE A 443 27.96 -10.12 18.41
CA PHE A 443 28.69 -9.13 19.21
C PHE A 443 27.83 -7.94 19.63
N SER A 444 27.24 -7.21 18.67
CA SER A 444 26.63 -5.91 18.96
C SER A 444 25.41 -6.01 19.86
N LEU A 445 24.47 -6.92 19.58
CA LEU A 445 23.24 -7.07 20.37
C LEU A 445 23.54 -7.43 21.85
N PRO A 446 24.40 -8.43 22.17
CA PRO A 446 24.81 -8.68 23.54
C PRO A 446 25.51 -7.50 24.22
N LEU A 447 26.31 -6.71 23.49
CA LEU A 447 26.97 -5.52 24.03
C LEU A 447 25.96 -4.42 24.34
N THR A 448 25.01 -4.16 23.44
CA THR A 448 23.97 -3.15 23.62
C THR A 448 23.06 -3.49 24.80
N ILE A 449 22.67 -4.76 24.95
CA ILE A 449 21.90 -5.22 26.13
C ILE A 449 22.66 -4.93 27.43
N LYS A 450 23.99 -5.17 27.46
CA LYS A 450 24.81 -4.83 28.62
C LYS A 450 24.84 -3.33 28.88
N LYS A 451 24.97 -2.49 27.85
CA LYS A 451 24.92 -1.02 28.00
C LYS A 451 23.58 -0.56 28.58
N ILE A 452 22.46 -1.08 28.09
CA ILE A 452 21.11 -0.77 28.60
C ILE A 452 20.99 -1.17 30.07
N LYS A 453 21.47 -2.36 30.45
CA LYS A 453 21.45 -2.81 31.86
C LYS A 453 22.24 -1.89 32.78
N LEU A 454 23.42 -1.43 32.36
CA LEU A 454 24.20 -0.46 33.15
C LEU A 454 23.47 0.87 33.32
N ILE A 455 22.80 1.37 32.27
CA ILE A 455 21.98 2.58 32.35
C ILE A 455 20.78 2.37 33.27
N LYS A 456 20.13 1.21 33.20
CA LYS A 456 19.01 0.84 34.08
C LYS A 456 19.43 0.85 35.55
N GLU A 457 20.60 0.34 35.88
CA GLU A 457 21.18 0.40 37.22
C GLU A 457 21.42 1.86 37.66
N GLU A 458 22.05 2.68 36.80
CA GLU A 458 22.29 4.12 37.06
C GLU A 458 20.99 4.90 37.30
N VAL A 459 19.93 4.62 36.54
CA VAL A 459 18.59 5.21 36.70
C VAL A 459 17.91 4.74 37.99
N SER A 460 18.08 3.47 38.37
CA SER A 460 17.54 2.92 39.62
C SER A 460 18.14 3.61 40.84
N ASP A 461 19.46 3.82 40.84
CA ASP A 461 20.19 4.54 41.89
C ASP A 461 19.74 6.01 42.04
N LEU A 462 19.35 6.66 40.93
CA LEU A 462 18.82 8.02 40.95
C LEU A 462 17.45 8.07 41.63
N HIS A 463 16.58 7.10 41.33
CA HIS A 463 15.25 7.01 41.92
C HIS A 463 15.30 6.80 43.44
N GLU A 464 16.33 6.11 43.97
CA GLU A 464 16.54 5.95 45.42
C GLU A 464 17.03 7.23 46.12
N LYS A 465 17.75 8.11 45.40
CA LYS A 465 18.34 9.35 45.96
C LYS A 465 17.39 10.55 45.98
N ILE A 466 16.25 10.48 45.28
CA ILE A 466 15.25 11.56 45.27
C ILE A 466 14.42 11.49 46.58
N PRO A 467 14.45 12.52 47.45
CA PRO A 467 13.66 12.51 48.68
C PRO A 467 12.17 12.55 48.35
N LYS A 468 11.39 11.62 48.93
CA LYS A 468 9.92 11.46 48.79
C LYS A 468 9.06 12.70 49.12
N ASN A 469 9.66 13.85 49.44
CA ASN A 469 9.01 15.05 49.96
C ASN A 469 9.22 16.33 49.13
N ARG A 470 9.53 16.24 47.83
CA ARG A 470 9.23 17.36 46.90
C ARG A 470 8.03 16.98 46.06
N GLY A 471 6.88 17.57 46.37
CA GLY A 471 5.73 17.59 45.47
C GLY A 471 6.10 18.36 44.21
N LEU A 472 6.71 17.67 43.26
CA LEU A 472 6.82 18.13 41.88
C LEU A 472 5.44 17.97 41.27
N ILE A 473 4.84 19.11 40.92
CA ILE A 473 3.58 19.16 40.20
C ILE A 473 3.85 18.52 38.85
N VAL A 474 3.31 17.31 38.73
CA VAL A 474 3.29 16.50 37.52
C VAL A 474 2.56 17.31 36.45
N VAL A 475 3.18 17.51 35.29
CA VAL A 475 2.42 17.70 34.05
C VAL A 475 1.86 16.32 33.73
N ASN A 476 0.77 15.96 34.40
CA ASN A 476 0.04 14.75 34.08
C ASN A 476 -0.58 15.01 32.71
N TYR A 477 -0.12 14.29 31.68
CA TYR A 477 -1.01 14.03 30.56
C TYR A 477 -2.22 13.26 31.13
N PRO A 478 -3.46 13.73 30.93
CA PRO A 478 -4.60 12.96 31.36
C PRO A 478 -4.60 11.64 30.59
N LYS A 479 -4.33 10.51 31.28
CA LYS A 479 -4.67 9.15 30.82
C LYS A 479 -6.19 8.92 30.74
N LYS A 480 -6.99 9.95 31.02
CA LYS A 480 -8.44 9.91 30.92
C LYS A 480 -8.81 10.49 29.56
N LEU A 481 -9.30 9.63 28.66
CA LEU A 481 -10.11 10.05 27.52
C LEU A 481 -11.17 11.01 28.07
N VAL A 482 -11.03 12.30 27.78
CA VAL A 482 -12.14 13.21 27.99
C VAL A 482 -13.15 12.80 26.93
N GLU A 483 -14.30 12.28 27.36
CA GLU A 483 -15.47 12.17 26.48
C GLU A 483 -15.78 13.57 25.98
N SER A 484 -15.22 13.93 24.83
CA SER A 484 -15.54 15.17 24.15
C SER A 484 -16.95 15.04 23.65
N LYS A 485 -17.89 15.74 24.28
CA LYS A 485 -19.20 16.04 23.70
C LYS A 485 -18.95 16.49 22.26
N SER A 486 -19.60 15.85 21.30
CA SER A 486 -19.50 16.15 19.87
C SER A 486 -19.61 17.66 19.67
N LEU A 487 -18.48 18.33 19.48
CA LEU A 487 -18.44 19.68 18.96
C LEU A 487 -18.79 19.55 17.49
N THR A 488 -20.09 19.54 17.19
CA THR A 488 -20.64 19.94 15.91
C THR A 488 -20.25 21.40 15.68
N SER A 489 -18.97 21.61 15.38
CA SER A 489 -18.38 22.94 15.32
C SER A 489 -18.65 23.52 13.94
N GLY A 490 -19.78 24.22 13.84
CA GLY A 490 -19.87 25.31 12.87
C GLY A 490 -18.66 26.22 13.05
N LYS A 491 -18.00 26.61 11.96
CA LYS A 491 -16.78 27.44 11.96
C LYS A 491 -17.01 28.68 12.83
N ILE A 492 -16.41 28.72 14.03
CA ILE A 492 -16.54 29.86 14.95
C ILE A 492 -15.90 31.07 14.26
N THR A 493 -16.72 32.04 13.87
CA THR A 493 -16.26 33.28 13.25
C THR A 493 -16.51 34.42 14.23
N VAL A 494 -15.47 35.21 14.49
CA VAL A 494 -15.49 36.36 15.40
C VAL A 494 -14.84 37.54 14.68
N GLY A 495 -15.51 38.69 14.69
CA GLY A 495 -15.00 39.93 14.13
C GLY A 495 -15.22 40.09 12.62
N PHE A 496 -14.67 41.20 12.11
CA PHE A 496 -14.73 41.64 10.70
C PHE A 496 -16.12 41.96 10.15
N GLU A 497 -17.07 42.33 11.00
CA GLU A 497 -18.45 42.67 10.61
C GLU A 497 -18.49 43.89 9.67
N GLU A 498 -17.70 44.92 9.98
CA GLU A 498 -17.58 46.13 9.15
C GLU A 498 -17.03 45.79 7.76
N GLU A 499 -15.97 44.98 7.69
CA GLU A 499 -15.36 44.53 6.44
C GLU A 499 -16.29 43.61 5.63
N THR A 500 -17.03 42.73 6.31
CA THR A 500 -18.02 41.83 5.70
C THR A 500 -19.13 42.65 5.04
N HIS A 501 -19.73 43.61 5.76
CA HIS A 501 -20.76 44.49 5.22
C HIS A 501 -20.22 45.35 4.07
N TRP A 502 -18.99 45.86 4.19
CA TRP A 502 -18.35 46.60 3.12
C TRP A 502 -18.19 45.75 1.86
N MET A 503 -17.68 44.52 1.97
CA MET A 503 -17.51 43.61 0.84
C MET A 503 -18.84 43.25 0.19
N ILE A 504 -19.86 42.89 0.99
CA ILE A 504 -21.21 42.62 0.49
C ILE A 504 -21.71 43.84 -0.28
N SER A 505 -21.60 45.04 0.30
CA SER A 505 -22.04 46.27 -0.38
C SER A 505 -21.35 46.48 -1.73
N LYS A 506 -20.07 46.15 -1.87
CA LYS A 506 -19.29 46.31 -3.12
C LYS A 506 -19.58 45.21 -4.14
N LEU A 507 -19.88 44.00 -3.70
CA LEU A 507 -20.36 42.93 -4.57
C LEU A 507 -21.80 43.19 -5.03
N THR A 508 -22.61 43.84 -4.19
CA THR A 508 -24.00 44.16 -4.46
C THR A 508 -24.23 45.53 -5.11
N SER A 509 -23.19 46.36 -5.27
CA SER A 509 -23.28 47.67 -5.92
C SER A 509 -22.19 47.85 -6.99
N GLY A 510 -22.25 48.95 -7.74
CA GLY A 510 -21.21 49.31 -8.73
C GLY A 510 -21.63 49.15 -10.20
N LEU A 511 -20.66 49.36 -11.08
CA LEU A 511 -20.83 49.31 -12.54
C LEU A 511 -21.18 47.88 -13.02
N LYS A 512 -21.75 47.81 -14.22
CA LYS A 512 -22.11 46.53 -14.86
C LYS A 512 -20.89 45.77 -15.38
N ASP A 513 -19.74 46.42 -15.50
CA ASP A 513 -18.48 45.78 -15.90
C ASP A 513 -17.98 44.77 -14.86
N LEU A 514 -17.09 43.87 -15.30
CA LEU A 514 -16.36 42.98 -14.42
C LEU A 514 -15.51 43.79 -13.43
N ASP A 515 -15.64 43.50 -12.15
CA ASP A 515 -14.81 44.12 -11.11
C ASP A 515 -14.17 43.06 -10.21
N VAL A 516 -13.01 43.40 -9.65
CA VAL A 516 -12.17 42.50 -8.86
C VAL A 516 -12.00 43.09 -7.47
N ILE A 517 -12.38 42.33 -6.44
CA ILE A 517 -12.20 42.69 -5.04
C ILE A 517 -11.05 41.86 -4.49
N SER A 518 -9.93 42.52 -4.24
CA SER A 518 -8.73 41.87 -3.70
C SER A 518 -8.66 42.04 -2.19
N ILE A 519 -8.46 40.95 -1.44
CA ILE A 519 -8.19 40.93 0.00
C ILE A 519 -6.72 40.62 0.21
N THR A 520 -6.03 41.50 0.93
CA THR A 520 -4.60 41.40 1.25
C THR A 520 -4.38 41.36 2.74
N GLY A 521 -3.36 40.64 3.20
CA GLY A 521 -3.07 40.52 4.63
C GLY A 521 -2.08 39.41 4.92
N MET A 522 -1.51 39.45 6.13
CA MET A 522 -0.50 38.48 6.59
C MET A 522 -1.02 37.03 6.56
N PRO A 523 -0.15 36.02 6.50
CA PRO A 523 -0.54 34.63 6.70
C PRO A 523 -1.31 34.47 8.03
N GLY A 524 -2.38 33.66 8.05
CA GLY A 524 -3.19 33.43 9.26
C GLY A 524 -4.10 34.60 9.70
N SER A 525 -4.18 35.69 8.93
CA SER A 525 -5.03 36.87 9.25
C SER A 525 -6.54 36.68 9.01
N GLY A 526 -6.96 35.55 8.44
CA GLY A 526 -8.39 35.27 8.21
C GLY A 526 -8.94 35.70 6.84
N LYS A 527 -8.09 35.98 5.83
CA LYS A 527 -8.51 36.36 4.46
C LYS A 527 -9.53 35.40 3.85
N THR A 528 -9.19 34.12 3.79
CA THR A 528 -10.05 33.06 3.26
C THR A 528 -11.32 32.89 4.08
N THR A 529 -11.25 33.08 5.40
CA THR A 529 -12.42 33.03 6.29
C THR A 529 -13.39 34.18 6.02
N LEU A 530 -12.89 35.40 5.81
CA LEU A 530 -13.72 36.54 5.41
C LEU A 530 -14.35 36.31 4.01
N ALA A 531 -13.55 35.85 3.05
CA ALA A 531 -14.04 35.51 1.71
C ALA A 531 -15.13 34.43 1.76
N TYR A 532 -14.94 33.38 2.57
CA TYR A 532 -15.93 32.31 2.80
C TYR A 532 -17.24 32.87 3.38
N LYS A 533 -17.16 33.73 4.40
CA LYS A 533 -18.33 34.35 5.05
C LYS A 533 -19.13 35.17 4.05
N VAL A 534 -18.46 35.96 3.21
CA VAL A 534 -19.11 36.77 2.16
C VAL A 534 -19.65 35.90 1.03
N TYR A 535 -18.90 34.89 0.59
CA TYR A 535 -19.30 34.00 -0.51
C TYR A 535 -20.59 33.23 -0.21
N ASN A 536 -20.76 32.80 1.05
CA ASN A 536 -21.93 32.06 1.54
C ASN A 536 -23.05 32.94 2.08
N ASP A 537 -22.90 34.27 2.05
CA ASP A 537 -23.96 35.19 2.48
C ASP A 537 -25.18 35.06 1.58
N GLU A 538 -26.37 35.07 2.18
CA GLU A 538 -27.63 34.84 1.48
C GLU A 538 -27.87 35.90 0.39
N SER A 539 -27.51 37.16 0.66
CA SER A 539 -27.66 38.27 -0.30
C SER A 539 -26.76 38.10 -1.53
N ILE A 540 -25.61 37.44 -1.37
CA ILE A 540 -24.70 37.10 -2.46
C ILE A 540 -25.22 35.88 -3.23
N SER A 541 -25.66 34.85 -2.52
CA SER A 541 -26.18 33.63 -3.14
C SER A 541 -27.37 33.87 -4.08
N ARG A 542 -28.26 34.80 -3.73
CA ARG A 542 -29.45 35.16 -4.54
C ARG A 542 -29.13 36.06 -5.73
N ARG A 543 -27.95 36.67 -5.78
CA ARG A 543 -27.60 37.71 -6.77
C ARG A 543 -26.88 37.18 -8.01
N PHE A 544 -26.07 36.13 -7.85
CA PHE A 544 -25.20 35.59 -8.88
C PHE A 544 -25.77 34.27 -9.41
N ASP A 545 -25.88 34.15 -10.74
CA ASP A 545 -26.39 32.95 -11.41
C ASP A 545 -25.39 31.79 -11.33
N ILE A 546 -24.10 32.12 -11.27
CA ILE A 546 -22.99 31.16 -11.19
C ILE A 546 -22.04 31.59 -10.08
N ARG A 547 -21.60 30.63 -9.27
CA ARG A 547 -20.54 30.84 -8.28
C ARG A 547 -19.54 29.70 -8.36
N ALA A 548 -18.25 30.01 -8.28
CA ALA A 548 -17.21 29.00 -8.19
C ALA A 548 -16.07 29.45 -7.27
N TRP A 549 -15.46 28.49 -6.60
CA TRP A 549 -14.32 28.68 -5.71
C TRP A 549 -13.13 27.88 -6.23
N CYS A 550 -11.99 28.54 -6.44
CA CYS A 550 -10.73 27.87 -6.72
C CYS A 550 -9.61 28.34 -5.79
N THR A 551 -8.93 27.41 -5.14
CA THR A 551 -7.70 27.69 -4.37
C THR A 551 -6.50 27.41 -5.27
N VAL A 552 -5.59 28.39 -5.37
CA VAL A 552 -4.42 28.34 -6.26
C VAL A 552 -3.19 27.98 -5.45
N GLY A 553 -2.58 26.83 -5.74
CA GLY A 553 -1.33 26.40 -5.12
C GLY A 553 -0.13 27.22 -5.59
N GLN A 554 0.99 27.15 -4.85
CA GLN A 554 2.26 27.76 -5.23
C GLN A 554 2.83 27.13 -6.52
N GLU A 555 2.68 25.83 -6.66
CA GLU A 555 2.78 25.11 -7.94
C GLU A 555 1.36 24.80 -8.41
N TYR A 556 1.02 25.18 -9.64
CA TYR A 556 -0.33 24.98 -10.18
C TYR A 556 -0.31 24.47 -11.62
N ASP A 557 -1.21 23.53 -11.88
CA ASP A 557 -1.58 23.13 -13.24
C ASP A 557 -2.80 23.94 -13.67
N LYS A 558 -2.61 24.80 -14.67
CA LYS A 558 -3.66 25.66 -15.21
C LYS A 558 -4.87 24.85 -15.69
N LYS A 559 -4.65 23.71 -16.37
CA LYS A 559 -5.73 22.91 -16.95
C LYS A 559 -6.58 22.32 -15.83
N LYS A 560 -5.95 21.68 -14.83
CA LYS A 560 -6.66 21.10 -13.68
C LYS A 560 -7.43 22.15 -12.87
N LEU A 561 -6.87 23.35 -12.68
CA LEU A 561 -7.59 24.43 -11.98
C LEU A 561 -8.80 24.93 -12.77
N LEU A 562 -8.68 25.08 -14.10
CA LEU A 562 -9.81 25.47 -14.94
C LEU A 562 -10.88 24.38 -15.01
N GLU A 563 -10.48 23.10 -15.06
CA GLU A 563 -11.40 21.96 -14.96
C GLU A 563 -12.14 21.97 -13.63
N LYS A 564 -11.47 22.25 -12.51
CA LYS A 564 -12.12 22.36 -11.20
C LYS A 564 -13.16 23.48 -11.15
N VAL A 565 -12.87 24.64 -11.75
CA VAL A 565 -13.83 25.74 -11.87
C VAL A 565 -14.97 25.35 -12.80
N TYR A 566 -14.67 24.72 -13.93
CA TYR A 566 -15.65 24.24 -14.89
C TYR A 566 -16.63 23.26 -14.25
N ASN A 567 -16.14 22.22 -13.58
CA ASN A 567 -16.94 21.21 -12.90
C ASN A 567 -17.89 21.81 -11.84
N GLN A 568 -17.44 22.84 -11.12
CA GLN A 568 -18.32 23.57 -10.17
C GLN A 568 -19.41 24.40 -10.87
N ILE A 569 -19.14 24.91 -12.07
CA ILE A 569 -20.10 25.68 -12.85
C ILE A 569 -21.12 24.76 -13.52
N THR A 570 -20.70 23.58 -13.98
CA THR A 570 -21.52 22.63 -14.74
C THR A 570 -22.16 21.53 -13.89
N GLY A 571 -21.71 21.34 -12.66
CA GLY A 571 -22.20 20.26 -11.78
C GLY A 571 -21.78 18.86 -12.22
N SER A 572 -20.70 18.72 -12.99
CA SER A 572 -20.23 17.45 -13.55
C SER A 572 -18.86 17.04 -13.02
N ASP A 573 -18.67 15.77 -12.66
CA ASP A 573 -17.37 15.19 -12.24
C ASP A 573 -16.56 14.55 -13.39
N SER A 574 -16.93 14.77 -14.65
CA SER A 574 -16.25 14.18 -15.81
C SER A 574 -14.96 14.91 -16.18
N LYS A 575 -13.85 14.18 -16.37
CA LYS A 575 -12.65 14.70 -17.04
C LYS A 575 -12.99 15.05 -18.50
N LEU A 576 -12.76 16.31 -18.91
CA LEU A 576 -12.89 16.71 -20.32
C LEU A 576 -11.81 16.00 -21.15
N SER A 577 -12.15 15.60 -22.38
CA SER A 577 -11.19 14.92 -23.26
C SER A 577 -10.01 15.85 -23.59
N GLU A 578 -8.83 15.27 -23.80
CA GLU A 578 -7.57 16.03 -24.01
C GLU A 578 -7.60 17.01 -25.17
N ASN A 579 -8.54 16.82 -26.11
CA ASN A 579 -8.68 17.62 -27.31
C ASN A 579 -9.60 18.85 -27.16
N ILE A 580 -10.23 19.06 -25.99
CA ILE A 580 -11.14 20.20 -25.74
C ILE A 580 -10.41 21.29 -24.95
N ASP A 581 -10.45 22.53 -25.45
CA ASP A 581 -9.96 23.69 -24.68
C ASP A 581 -10.97 24.07 -23.59
N VAL A 582 -10.69 23.64 -22.37
CA VAL A 582 -11.47 23.93 -21.15
C VAL A 582 -11.71 25.43 -20.97
N ALA A 583 -10.78 26.29 -21.40
CA ALA A 583 -10.94 27.73 -21.28
C ALA A 583 -12.06 28.28 -22.18
N ASP A 584 -12.20 27.74 -23.39
CA ASP A 584 -13.24 28.18 -24.33
C ASP A 584 -14.61 27.67 -23.91
N GLU A 585 -14.70 26.45 -23.38
CA GLU A 585 -15.97 25.90 -22.89
C GLU A 585 -16.45 26.64 -21.63
N LEU A 586 -15.53 26.93 -20.71
CA LEU A 586 -15.80 27.78 -19.54
C LEU A 586 -16.26 29.18 -19.95
N ARG A 587 -15.64 29.76 -20.98
CA ARG A 587 -16.07 31.06 -21.53
C ARG A 587 -17.49 30.98 -22.09
N ARG A 588 -17.85 29.95 -22.85
CA ARG A 588 -19.20 29.77 -23.42
C ARG A 588 -20.27 29.70 -22.33
N HIS A 589 -20.01 28.97 -21.25
CA HIS A 589 -20.95 28.82 -20.14
C HIS A 589 -21.17 30.10 -19.32
N LEU A 590 -20.18 31.00 -19.30
CA LEU A 590 -20.22 32.25 -18.55
C LEU A 590 -20.81 33.44 -19.33
N ILE A 591 -20.84 33.37 -20.67
CA ILE A 591 -21.40 34.44 -21.50
C ILE A 591 -22.90 34.61 -21.18
N GLY A 592 -23.33 35.86 -20.99
CA GLY A 592 -24.74 36.19 -20.73
C GLY A 592 -25.22 35.96 -19.29
N LYS A 593 -24.40 35.36 -18.42
CA LYS A 593 -24.72 35.11 -17.01
C LYS A 593 -23.93 36.03 -16.08
N ARG A 594 -24.43 36.23 -14.86
CA ARG A 594 -23.71 36.94 -13.79
C ARG A 594 -22.98 35.93 -12.91
N TYR A 595 -21.66 35.98 -12.92
CA TYR A 595 -20.82 35.05 -12.18
C TYR A 595 -20.06 35.70 -11.03
N LEU A 596 -19.80 34.92 -9.97
CA LEU A 596 -18.87 35.24 -8.88
C LEU A 596 -17.79 34.16 -8.81
N ILE A 597 -16.54 34.54 -9.06
CA ILE A 597 -15.40 33.61 -8.98
C ILE A 597 -14.48 34.03 -7.83
N LEU A 598 -14.25 33.13 -6.88
CA LEU A 598 -13.28 33.32 -5.81
C LEU A 598 -11.98 32.60 -6.18
N LEU A 599 -10.90 33.35 -6.35
CA LEU A 599 -9.54 32.84 -6.49
C LEU A 599 -8.81 33.05 -5.17
N ASP A 600 -8.58 31.95 -4.46
CA ASP A 600 -8.02 31.95 -3.11
C ASP A 600 -6.51 31.62 -3.11
N ASP A 601 -5.75 32.39 -2.33
CA ASP A 601 -4.30 32.35 -2.11
C ASP A 601 -3.42 32.50 -3.37
N LEU A 602 -3.65 33.54 -4.16
CA LEU A 602 -2.85 33.79 -5.38
C LEU A 602 -1.44 34.31 -5.07
N TRP A 603 -0.41 33.69 -5.65
CA TRP A 603 1.00 33.90 -5.30
C TRP A 603 1.77 34.91 -6.18
N ASP A 604 1.40 35.03 -7.45
CA ASP A 604 2.09 35.87 -8.43
C ASP A 604 1.15 36.43 -9.51
N THR A 605 1.65 37.41 -10.28
CA THR A 605 0.89 38.09 -11.33
C THR A 605 0.72 37.24 -12.60
N ASP A 606 1.62 36.29 -12.85
CA ASP A 606 1.54 35.43 -14.04
C ASP A 606 0.39 34.43 -13.90
N ALA A 607 0.15 33.91 -12.69
CA ALA A 607 -0.99 33.09 -12.34
C ALA A 607 -2.30 33.82 -12.58
N TRP A 608 -2.38 35.10 -12.18
CA TRP A 608 -3.54 35.95 -12.47
C TRP A 608 -3.79 36.06 -13.98
N ASP A 609 -2.77 36.41 -14.76
CA ASP A 609 -2.90 36.61 -16.21
C ASP A 609 -3.30 35.33 -16.96
N LYS A 610 -2.82 34.17 -16.50
CA LYS A 610 -3.18 32.88 -17.09
C LYS A 610 -4.60 32.46 -16.73
N LEU A 611 -5.01 32.67 -15.48
CA LEU A 611 -6.33 32.27 -14.97
C LEU A 611 -7.44 33.24 -15.39
N LYS A 612 -7.17 34.53 -15.56
CA LYS A 612 -8.19 35.53 -15.91
C LYS A 612 -8.74 35.36 -17.33
N ARG A 613 -7.91 34.90 -18.28
CA ARG A 613 -8.22 34.84 -19.73
C ARG A 613 -9.57 34.23 -20.11
N PRO A 614 -10.03 33.12 -19.52
CA PRO A 614 -11.29 32.48 -19.89
C PRO A 614 -12.53 33.30 -19.53
N PHE A 615 -12.44 34.20 -18.54
CA PHE A 615 -13.59 34.90 -17.98
C PHE A 615 -14.07 36.07 -18.87
N PRO A 616 -15.35 36.10 -19.30
CA PRO A 616 -15.88 37.16 -20.16
C PRO A 616 -15.96 38.52 -19.47
N LEU A 617 -15.58 39.59 -20.16
CA LEU A 617 -15.60 40.98 -19.65
C LEU A 617 -16.94 41.72 -19.87
N GLY A 618 -18.05 41.01 -20.08
CA GLY A 618 -19.34 41.62 -20.44
C GLY A 618 -20.01 42.43 -19.32
N GLU A 619 -20.95 43.31 -19.69
CA GLU A 619 -21.73 44.19 -18.78
C GLU A 619 -22.85 43.46 -17.99
N ASN A 620 -22.55 42.30 -17.40
CA ASN A 620 -23.55 41.47 -16.69
C ASN A 620 -23.55 41.68 -15.16
N GLY A 621 -22.65 42.51 -14.65
CA GLY A 621 -22.44 42.72 -13.21
C GLY A 621 -21.67 41.59 -12.52
N SER A 622 -20.84 40.87 -13.27
CA SER A 622 -19.99 39.79 -12.74
C SER A 622 -18.90 40.33 -11.81
N ARG A 623 -18.44 39.51 -10.87
CA ARG A 623 -17.45 39.88 -9.85
C ARG A 623 -16.41 38.77 -9.67
N MET A 624 -15.19 39.16 -9.32
CA MET A 624 -14.18 38.22 -8.84
C MET A 624 -13.70 38.64 -7.46
N ILE A 625 -13.49 37.69 -6.57
CA ILE A 625 -12.82 37.90 -5.29
C ILE A 625 -11.44 37.26 -5.40
N LEU A 626 -10.42 38.00 -5.03
CA LEU A 626 -9.03 37.55 -5.01
C LEU A 626 -8.52 37.61 -3.58
N THR A 627 -7.96 36.54 -3.04
CA THR A 627 -7.19 36.62 -1.78
C THR A 627 -5.70 36.43 -2.10
N THR A 628 -4.85 37.25 -1.50
CA THR A 628 -3.40 37.13 -1.68
C THR A 628 -2.63 37.65 -0.48
N ARG A 629 -1.41 37.14 -0.30
CA ARG A 629 -0.46 37.62 0.72
C ARG A 629 0.32 38.85 0.24
N LYS A 630 0.43 39.04 -1.08
CA LYS A 630 1.25 40.09 -1.70
C LYS A 630 0.38 41.26 -2.17
N MET A 631 0.64 42.44 -1.60
CA MET A 631 -0.05 43.67 -2.01
C MET A 631 0.15 43.97 -3.51
N GLU A 632 1.32 43.64 -4.06
CA GLU A 632 1.65 43.82 -5.48
C GLU A 632 0.69 43.06 -6.40
N VAL A 633 0.36 41.80 -6.08
CA VAL A 633 -0.56 40.97 -6.85
C VAL A 633 -1.99 41.54 -6.80
N ALA A 634 -2.42 42.01 -5.63
CA ALA A 634 -3.73 42.61 -5.46
C ALA A 634 -3.88 43.95 -6.20
N LEU A 635 -2.83 44.77 -6.21
CA LEU A 635 -2.78 46.01 -6.97
C LEU A 635 -2.71 45.76 -8.48
N TYR A 636 -2.03 44.70 -8.91
CA TYR A 636 -1.96 44.30 -10.31
C TYR A 636 -3.32 43.81 -10.83
N GLY A 637 -4.04 43.01 -10.03
CA GLY A 637 -5.39 42.53 -10.35
C GLY A 637 -6.49 43.59 -10.20
N LYS A 638 -6.17 44.80 -9.75
CA LYS A 638 -7.11 45.89 -9.50
C LYS A 638 -7.83 46.30 -10.78
N CYS A 639 -9.16 46.37 -10.70
CA CYS A 639 -9.99 47.02 -11.72
C CYS A 639 -10.45 48.41 -11.22
N ASN A 640 -11.59 48.49 -10.54
CA ASN A 640 -12.12 49.78 -10.05
C ASN A 640 -12.03 49.92 -8.53
N ILE A 641 -12.03 48.81 -7.79
CA ILE A 641 -12.02 48.79 -6.32
C ILE A 641 -10.60 48.65 -5.78
N ASP A 642 -10.23 49.50 -4.81
CA ASP A 642 -8.96 49.35 -4.10
C ASP A 642 -8.91 48.06 -3.27
N PRO A 643 -7.76 47.36 -3.23
CA PRO A 643 -7.60 46.18 -2.39
C PRO A 643 -7.91 46.45 -0.92
N LEU A 644 -8.69 45.56 -0.31
CA LEU A 644 -8.93 45.56 1.12
C LEU A 644 -7.69 45.02 1.82
N LYS A 645 -6.96 45.89 2.53
CA LYS A 645 -5.96 45.47 3.49
C LYS A 645 -6.66 45.02 4.77
N LEU A 646 -6.77 43.72 4.96
CA LEU A 646 -7.43 43.13 6.13
C LEU A 646 -6.68 43.51 7.41
N ARG A 647 -7.40 44.10 8.36
CA ARG A 647 -6.86 44.43 9.68
C ARG A 647 -6.66 43.16 10.51
N LEU A 648 -5.92 43.28 11.61
CA LEU A 648 -5.86 42.24 12.65
C LEU A 648 -7.09 42.36 13.57
N LEU A 649 -7.36 41.29 14.33
CA LEU A 649 -8.39 41.29 15.36
C LEU A 649 -8.04 42.29 16.46
N ARG A 650 -9.07 42.95 16.98
CA ARG A 650 -8.97 43.78 18.18
C ARG A 650 -8.71 42.86 19.38
N PRO A 651 -8.09 43.36 20.47
CA PRO A 651 -7.85 42.56 21.67
C PRO A 651 -9.11 41.89 22.23
N GLU A 652 -10.25 42.58 22.13
CA GLU A 652 -11.56 42.08 22.57
C GLU A 652 -12.05 40.94 21.68
N GLU A 653 -11.95 41.09 20.35
CA GLU A 653 -12.30 40.05 19.37
C GLU A 653 -11.38 38.82 19.52
N SER A 654 -10.10 39.03 19.86
CA SER A 654 -9.13 37.95 20.10
C SER A 654 -9.44 37.17 21.38
N TRP A 655 -9.87 37.87 22.43
CA TRP A 655 -10.32 37.24 23.67
C TRP A 655 -11.61 36.45 23.45
N GLU A 656 -12.59 37.01 22.72
CA GLU A 656 -13.84 36.33 22.42
C GLU A 656 -13.62 35.03 21.63
N LEU A 657 -12.71 35.04 20.65
CA LEU A 657 -12.33 33.83 19.91
C LEU A 657 -11.68 32.79 20.84
N LEU A 658 -10.76 33.22 21.70
CA LEU A 658 -10.08 32.33 22.63
C LEU A 658 -11.04 31.72 23.67
N GLU A 659 -11.93 32.54 24.24
CA GLU A 659 -12.90 32.13 25.25
C GLU A 659 -13.91 31.11 24.70
N LYS A 660 -14.56 31.44 23.56
CA LYS A 660 -15.52 30.54 22.90
C LYS A 660 -14.90 29.19 22.56
N ARG A 661 -13.61 29.17 22.21
CA ARG A 661 -12.93 27.92 21.84
C ARG A 661 -12.37 27.15 23.03
N ALA A 662 -11.88 27.83 24.07
CA ALA A 662 -11.29 27.20 25.24
C ALA A 662 -12.34 26.65 26.24
N PHE A 663 -13.56 27.19 26.24
CA PHE A 663 -14.63 26.86 27.19
C PHE A 663 -15.97 26.49 26.53
N GLY A 664 -16.13 26.67 25.21
CA GLY A 664 -17.39 26.36 24.52
C GLY A 664 -18.52 27.31 24.95
N GLU A 665 -19.60 26.74 25.47
CA GLU A 665 -20.73 27.49 26.04
C GLU A 665 -20.50 27.92 27.50
N GLU A 666 -19.46 27.40 28.16
CA GLU A 666 -19.12 27.77 29.53
C GLU A 666 -18.29 29.07 29.57
N SER A 667 -18.38 29.80 30.68
CA SER A 667 -17.63 31.06 30.87
C SER A 667 -16.29 30.81 31.57
N CYS A 668 -15.29 31.64 31.24
CA CYS A 668 -13.97 31.55 31.86
C CYS A 668 -14.03 31.85 33.38
N PRO A 669 -13.45 31.02 34.26
CA PRO A 669 -13.35 31.31 35.69
C PRO A 669 -12.63 32.63 35.98
N ASP A 670 -13.13 33.40 36.96
CA ASP A 670 -12.59 34.73 37.32
C ASP A 670 -11.08 34.73 37.61
N GLU A 671 -10.56 33.64 38.20
CA GLU A 671 -9.13 33.50 38.54
C GLU A 671 -8.19 33.43 37.30
N LEU A 672 -8.73 33.03 36.14
CA LEU A 672 -8.02 32.84 34.89
C LEU A 672 -8.26 34.00 33.91
N LEU A 673 -9.30 34.81 34.12
CA LEU A 673 -9.72 35.88 33.21
C LEU A 673 -8.60 36.87 32.90
N ASP A 674 -7.88 37.35 33.92
CA ASP A 674 -6.78 38.31 33.75
C ASP A 674 -5.63 37.73 32.92
N VAL A 675 -5.24 36.49 33.22
CA VAL A 675 -4.16 35.79 32.50
C VAL A 675 -4.60 35.47 31.08
N GLY A 676 -5.86 35.09 30.88
CA GLY A 676 -6.45 34.84 29.57
C GLY A 676 -6.45 36.08 28.66
N LYS A 677 -6.85 37.23 29.20
CA LYS A 677 -6.81 38.51 28.47
C LYS A 677 -5.38 38.94 28.13
N GLU A 678 -4.42 38.69 29.02
CA GLU A 678 -3.00 38.89 28.72
C GLU A 678 -2.52 37.99 27.58
N ILE A 679 -2.90 36.70 27.58
CA ILE A 679 -2.58 35.75 26.51
C ILE A 679 -3.19 36.22 25.18
N ALA A 680 -4.47 36.59 25.14
CA ALA A 680 -5.14 37.08 23.93
C ALA A 680 -4.46 38.35 23.38
N LYS A 681 -4.03 39.25 24.26
CA LYS A 681 -3.24 40.44 23.87
C LYS A 681 -1.87 40.06 23.30
N ASN A 682 -1.24 39.01 23.83
CA ASN A 682 0.03 38.49 23.34
C ASN A 682 -0.09 37.83 21.96
N CYS A 683 -1.27 37.33 21.56
CA CYS A 683 -1.52 36.84 20.20
C CYS A 683 -1.52 37.95 19.12
N LYS A 684 -1.42 39.23 19.51
CA LYS A 684 -1.34 40.41 18.63
C LYS A 684 -2.45 40.53 17.58
N GLY A 685 -3.60 39.90 17.83
CA GLY A 685 -4.75 39.99 16.93
C GLY A 685 -4.69 39.08 15.69
N LEU A 686 -3.77 38.10 15.62
CA LEU A 686 -3.78 37.10 14.55
C LEU A 686 -4.80 35.99 14.88
N PRO A 687 -5.87 35.80 14.08
CA PRO A 687 -6.87 34.76 14.32
C PRO A 687 -6.29 33.36 14.46
N LEU A 688 -5.37 32.96 13.57
CA LEU A 688 -4.76 31.62 13.62
C LEU A 688 -3.97 31.39 14.92
N VAL A 689 -3.23 32.40 15.39
CA VAL A 689 -2.45 32.30 16.64
C VAL A 689 -3.39 32.21 17.85
N ALA A 690 -4.44 33.02 17.87
CA ALA A 690 -5.45 32.97 18.93
C ALA A 690 -6.16 31.60 18.97
N ASP A 691 -6.52 31.05 17.81
CA ASP A 691 -7.19 29.76 17.65
C ASP A 691 -6.31 28.58 18.12
N LEU A 692 -5.04 28.55 17.69
CA LEU A 692 -4.06 27.53 18.11
C LEU A 692 -3.84 27.55 19.64
N ILE A 693 -3.64 28.73 20.21
CA ILE A 693 -3.44 28.87 21.66
C ILE A 693 -4.71 28.53 22.43
N ALA A 694 -5.88 28.85 21.91
CA ALA A 694 -7.15 28.42 22.50
C ALA A 694 -7.25 26.89 22.51
N GLY A 695 -6.82 26.21 21.43
CA GLY A 695 -6.72 24.74 21.37
C GLY A 695 -5.76 24.17 22.42
N VAL A 696 -4.58 24.75 22.60
CA VAL A 696 -3.64 24.35 23.67
C VAL A 696 -4.30 24.52 25.04
N ILE A 697 -4.94 25.66 25.31
CA ILE A 697 -5.61 25.95 26.58
C ILE A 697 -6.81 25.01 26.83
N ALA A 698 -7.51 24.58 25.78
CA ALA A 698 -8.62 23.65 25.87
C ALA A 698 -8.17 22.30 26.44
N GLY A 699 -7.02 21.78 26.01
CA GLY A 699 -6.45 20.50 26.44
C GLY A 699 -5.68 20.52 27.77
N GLN A 700 -5.53 21.67 28.42
CA GLN A 700 -4.72 21.83 29.65
C GLN A 700 -5.57 21.93 30.91
N GLU A 701 -4.98 21.59 32.05
CA GLU A 701 -5.61 21.83 33.36
C GLU A 701 -5.94 23.32 33.52
N LYS A 702 -7.17 23.63 33.96
CA LYS A 702 -7.66 24.99 34.18
C LYS A 702 -7.09 25.59 35.48
N LYS A 703 -5.76 25.67 35.56
CA LYS A 703 -5.00 26.22 36.69
C LYS A 703 -4.19 27.44 36.24
N LYS A 704 -4.15 28.45 37.10
CA LYS A 704 -3.43 29.71 36.84
C LYS A 704 -1.94 29.51 36.54
N THR A 705 -1.28 28.55 37.18
CA THR A 705 0.15 28.25 36.98
C THR A 705 0.46 27.80 35.56
N VAL A 706 -0.39 26.95 34.98
CA VAL A 706 -0.23 26.42 33.61
C VAL A 706 -0.42 27.53 32.58
N TRP A 707 -1.42 28.39 32.78
CA TRP A 707 -1.67 29.52 31.87
C TRP A 707 -0.55 30.57 31.92
N LEU A 708 0.07 30.78 33.08
CA LEU A 708 1.24 31.65 33.21
C LEU A 708 2.45 31.10 32.44
N GLU A 709 2.62 29.78 32.37
CA GLU A 709 3.68 29.16 31.57
C GLU A 709 3.45 29.38 30.07
N ILE A 710 2.24 29.13 29.57
CA ILE A 710 1.85 29.41 28.19
C ILE A 710 2.09 30.89 27.85
N ARG A 711 1.67 31.80 28.74
CA ARG A 711 1.89 33.24 28.58
C ARG A 711 3.38 33.59 28.48
N ASN A 712 4.22 33.00 29.32
CA ASN A 712 5.66 33.28 29.34
C ASN A 712 6.36 32.78 28.07
N ASN A 713 5.95 31.61 27.55
CA ASN A 713 6.45 31.09 26.28
C ASN A 713 6.07 32.02 25.12
N LEU A 714 4.83 32.55 25.13
CA LEU A 714 4.33 33.48 24.12
C LEU A 714 5.00 34.86 24.14
N ASN A 715 5.43 35.35 25.31
CA ASN A 715 6.05 36.67 25.47
C ASN A 715 7.37 36.84 24.70
N SER A 716 8.00 35.74 24.25
CA SER A 716 9.24 35.78 23.47
C SER A 716 9.05 36.07 21.97
N TYR A 717 7.81 36.04 21.46
CA TYR A 717 7.54 36.15 20.03
C TYR A 717 7.11 37.57 19.64
N ILE A 718 7.71 38.08 18.55
CA ILE A 718 7.31 39.32 17.88
C ILE A 718 6.69 38.87 16.56
N PHE A 719 5.35 38.85 16.48
CA PHE A 719 4.60 38.31 15.34
C PHE A 719 4.67 39.15 14.05
N ASP A 720 5.88 39.49 13.60
CA ASP A 720 6.14 40.30 12.41
C ASP A 720 6.54 39.44 11.20
N SER A 721 6.79 38.13 11.39
CA SER A 721 7.23 37.22 10.34
C SER A 721 6.51 35.87 10.36
N GLU A 722 6.51 35.18 9.21
CA GLU A 722 5.99 33.81 9.05
C GLU A 722 6.73 32.80 9.95
N VAL A 723 8.02 33.04 10.20
CA VAL A 723 8.86 32.23 11.09
C VAL A 723 8.35 32.27 12.53
N ASP A 724 7.79 33.39 12.98
CA ASP A 724 7.26 33.52 14.34
C ASP A 724 5.90 32.82 14.49
N VAL A 725 5.10 32.75 13.42
CA VAL A 725 3.88 31.93 13.38
C VAL A 725 4.22 30.44 13.41
N MET A 726 5.26 30.01 12.69
CA MET A 726 5.76 28.63 12.73
C MET A 726 6.21 28.20 14.13
N LYS A 727 6.82 29.09 14.92
CA LYS A 727 7.19 28.80 16.30
C LYS A 727 5.98 28.57 17.21
N VAL A 728 4.86 29.25 16.98
CA VAL A 728 3.61 29.01 17.72
C VAL A 728 2.93 27.71 17.31
N ILE A 729 3.01 27.33 16.03
CA ILE A 729 2.60 26.00 15.58
C ILE A 729 3.46 24.95 16.29
N GLY A 730 4.77 25.18 16.38
CA GLY A 730 5.70 24.37 17.17
C GLY A 730 5.30 24.24 18.65
N LEU A 731 4.92 25.34 19.31
CA LEU A 731 4.40 25.30 20.67
C LEU A 731 3.14 24.41 20.76
N SER A 732 2.23 24.53 19.81
CA SER A 732 0.99 23.71 19.78
C SER A 732 1.32 22.23 19.57
N TYR A 733 2.29 21.92 18.71
CA TYR A 733 2.81 20.58 18.49
C TYR A 733 3.50 19.99 19.74
N ASP A 734 4.27 20.78 20.47
CA ASP A 734 4.97 20.33 21.68
C ASP A 734 3.99 19.93 22.80
N HIS A 735 2.82 20.58 22.85
CA HIS A 735 1.76 20.26 23.82
C HIS A 735 0.86 19.11 23.37
N LEU A 736 1.00 18.58 22.15
CA LEU A 736 0.27 17.38 21.72
C LEU A 736 0.78 16.13 22.47
N PRO A 737 -0.11 15.20 22.84
CA PRO A 737 0.28 13.88 23.30
C PRO A 737 1.22 13.18 22.31
N HIS A 738 2.25 12.50 22.82
CA HIS A 738 3.29 11.86 21.99
C HIS A 738 2.74 10.89 20.94
N HIS A 739 1.65 10.18 21.23
CA HIS A 739 1.01 9.25 20.31
C HIS A 739 0.26 9.93 19.15
N LEU A 740 -0.12 11.21 19.27
CA LEU A 740 -0.81 11.97 18.21
C LEU A 740 0.16 12.67 17.25
N LYS A 741 1.39 12.96 17.71
CA LYS A 741 2.39 13.68 16.90
C LYS A 741 2.68 13.00 15.55
N PRO A 742 2.88 11.66 15.45
CA PRO A 742 3.12 11.01 14.17
C PRO A 742 1.90 11.05 13.25
N CYS A 743 0.70 10.89 13.81
CA CYS A 743 -0.56 10.97 13.07
C CYS A 743 -0.75 12.36 12.46
N PHE A 744 -0.48 13.40 13.23
CA PHE A 744 -0.55 14.79 12.79
C PHE A 744 0.44 15.07 11.65
N LEU A 745 1.69 14.65 11.79
CA LEU A 745 2.69 14.81 10.73
C LEU A 745 2.33 14.02 9.46
N TYR A 746 1.74 12.82 9.61
CA TYR A 746 1.26 12.01 8.48
C TYR A 746 0.14 12.70 7.69
N LEU A 747 -0.76 13.44 8.33
CA LEU A 747 -1.84 14.13 7.62
C LEU A 747 -1.32 15.17 6.61
N ALA A 748 -0.12 15.72 6.83
CA ALA A 748 0.48 16.67 5.91
C ALA A 748 0.94 16.04 4.58
N SER A 749 1.27 14.74 4.58
CA SER A 749 1.68 14.01 3.37
C SER A 749 0.49 13.64 2.48
N VAL A 750 -0.73 13.65 3.02
CA VAL A 750 -1.96 13.39 2.26
C VAL A 750 -2.36 14.64 1.46
N PRO A 751 -2.75 14.51 0.17
CA PRO A 751 -3.22 15.65 -0.62
C PRO A 751 -4.46 16.34 -0.02
N LYS A 752 -4.60 17.66 -0.22
CA LYS A 752 -5.70 18.49 0.33
C LYS A 752 -7.13 18.10 -0.12
N SER A 753 -7.30 17.09 -0.99
CA SER A 753 -8.58 16.75 -1.63
C SER A 753 -8.90 15.25 -1.70
N SER A 754 -8.14 14.39 -1.03
CA SER A 754 -8.46 12.96 -0.96
C SER A 754 -9.25 12.66 0.31
N GLY A 755 -10.39 11.96 0.19
CA GLY A 755 -11.20 11.49 1.32
C GLY A 755 -10.41 10.67 2.35
N LEU A 756 -10.95 10.56 3.56
CA LEU A 756 -10.31 9.92 4.73
C LEU A 756 -10.16 8.40 4.59
N LYS A 757 -9.19 7.95 3.77
CA LYS A 757 -8.68 6.57 3.78
C LYS A 757 -7.29 6.53 4.40
N VAL A 758 -7.15 7.07 5.61
CA VAL A 758 -5.87 7.10 6.34
C VAL A 758 -5.78 5.93 7.32
N ASN A 759 -4.93 4.94 7.01
CA ASN A 759 -4.73 3.74 7.84
C ASN A 759 -3.58 3.92 8.84
N TRP A 760 -3.75 4.81 9.83
CA TRP A 760 -2.76 5.00 10.90
C TRP A 760 -2.38 3.74 11.69
N PRO A 761 -3.29 2.78 11.98
CA PRO A 761 -2.92 1.56 12.68
C PRO A 761 -1.91 0.70 11.90
N ALA A 762 -2.16 0.51 10.59
CA ALA A 762 -1.28 -0.25 9.71
C ALA A 762 0.11 0.40 9.56
N GLN A 763 0.14 1.73 9.53
CA GLN A 763 1.38 2.53 9.48
C GLN A 763 2.21 2.45 10.78
N GLY A 764 1.69 1.82 11.84
CA GLY A 764 2.37 1.77 13.12
C GLY A 764 2.29 3.08 13.91
N LEU A 765 1.29 3.94 13.63
CA LEU A 765 1.15 5.27 14.25
C LEU A 765 0.12 5.27 15.40
N VAL A 766 -0.96 4.45 15.33
CA VAL A 766 -2.05 4.37 16.34
C VAL A 766 -2.27 2.96 16.91
N GLU A 767 -2.58 2.79 18.21
CA GLU A 767 -2.89 1.48 18.82
C GLU A 767 -4.11 0.80 18.15
N GLN A 768 -4.04 -0.51 17.96
CA GLN A 768 -5.06 -1.30 17.24
C GLN A 768 -6.39 -1.47 17.99
N ILE A 769 -6.44 -1.14 19.28
CA ILE A 769 -7.59 -1.42 20.17
C ILE A 769 -8.69 -0.37 19.98
N GLU A 770 -8.38 0.82 19.47
CA GLU A 770 -9.37 1.86 19.24
C GLU A 770 -9.80 1.87 17.76
N MET A 771 -10.80 1.04 17.43
CA MET A 771 -11.56 1.13 16.16
C MET A 771 -12.32 2.47 15.98
N LYS A 772 -12.07 3.46 16.83
CA LYS A 772 -12.51 4.84 16.63
C LYS A 772 -11.30 5.71 16.33
N SER A 773 -10.80 5.63 15.11
CA SER A 773 -9.96 6.68 14.50
C SER A 773 -10.54 8.08 14.75
N MET A 774 -11.86 8.17 14.91
CA MET A 774 -12.60 9.34 15.38
C MET A 774 -12.03 9.98 16.66
N VAL A 775 -11.61 9.22 17.68
CA VAL A 775 -11.08 9.77 18.95
C VAL A 775 -9.76 10.52 18.72
N TYR A 776 -8.92 9.98 17.83
CA TYR A 776 -7.67 10.64 17.43
C TYR A 776 -7.96 11.92 16.63
N PHE A 777 -8.95 11.89 15.73
CA PHE A 777 -9.40 13.09 15.01
C PHE A 777 -10.00 14.13 15.97
N ASP A 778 -10.84 13.74 16.91
CA ASP A 778 -11.47 14.62 17.89
C ASP A 778 -10.41 15.36 18.71
N ASN A 779 -9.35 14.66 19.14
CA ASN A 779 -8.22 15.28 19.82
C ASN A 779 -7.45 16.26 18.93
N LEU A 780 -7.19 15.92 17.66
CA LEU A 780 -6.53 16.84 16.72
C LEU A 780 -7.40 18.07 16.39
N ILE A 781 -8.72 17.90 16.29
CA ILE A 781 -9.69 18.98 16.08
C ILE A 781 -9.73 19.89 17.31
N SER A 782 -9.73 19.32 18.52
CA SER A 782 -9.69 20.07 19.78
C SER A 782 -8.42 20.94 19.90
N SER A 783 -7.29 20.46 19.36
CA SER A 783 -6.03 21.22 19.33
C SER A 783 -5.99 22.32 18.27
N SER A 784 -7.03 22.46 17.43
CA SER A 784 -7.16 23.47 16.36
C SER A 784 -6.14 23.34 15.23
N LEU A 785 -5.44 22.20 15.16
CA LEU A 785 -4.45 21.92 14.13
C LEU A 785 -5.08 21.39 12.83
N VAL A 786 -6.26 20.76 12.93
CA VAL A 786 -7.00 20.17 11.81
C VAL A 786 -8.47 20.58 11.90
N THR A 787 -9.09 20.87 10.76
CA THR A 787 -10.56 21.03 10.64
C THR A 787 -11.14 19.78 10.00
N PHE A 788 -12.26 19.28 10.51
CA PHE A 788 -12.91 18.06 10.02
C PHE A 788 -14.32 18.39 9.52
N PHE A 789 -14.65 17.89 8.35
CA PHE A 789 -15.97 18.01 7.73
C PHE A 789 -16.58 16.61 7.65
N ASN A 790 -17.77 16.46 8.22
CA ASN A 790 -18.50 15.21 8.28
C ASN A 790 -20.00 15.51 8.22
N ASP A 791 -20.42 15.94 7.05
CA ASP A 791 -21.83 16.17 6.75
C ASP A 791 -22.50 14.82 6.43
N ILE A 792 -23.75 14.65 6.86
CA ILE A 792 -24.50 13.39 6.68
C ILE A 792 -24.55 13.04 5.19
N GLY A 793 -24.07 11.83 4.86
CA GLY A 793 -24.07 11.29 3.50
C GLY A 793 -22.88 11.66 2.62
N ASP A 794 -21.97 12.51 3.09
CA ASP A 794 -20.73 12.84 2.37
C ASP A 794 -19.55 12.06 2.99
N GLU A 795 -18.54 11.69 2.19
CA GLU A 795 -17.32 11.11 2.76
C GLU A 795 -16.63 12.14 3.66
N PRO A 796 -16.29 11.78 4.91
CA PRO A 796 -15.61 12.71 5.79
C PRO A 796 -14.27 13.11 5.16
N PHE A 797 -13.94 14.40 5.24
CA PHE A 797 -12.65 14.91 4.81
C PHE A 797 -12.11 15.92 5.82
N PHE A 798 -10.79 16.06 5.87
CA PHE A 798 -10.12 17.02 6.75
C PHE A 798 -9.48 18.14 5.92
N GLN A 799 -9.35 19.30 6.54
CA GLN A 799 -8.64 20.44 5.99
C GLN A 799 -7.57 20.90 7.00
N MET A 800 -6.33 20.98 6.52
CA MET A 800 -5.20 21.53 7.28
C MET A 800 -4.83 22.90 6.68
N HIS A 801 -4.59 23.88 7.55
CA HIS A 801 -4.12 25.19 7.12
C HIS A 801 -2.70 25.09 6.53
N ASP A 802 -2.41 25.84 5.46
CA ASP A 802 -1.16 25.74 4.70
C ASP A 802 0.11 25.86 5.56
N LEU A 803 0.17 26.86 6.44
CA LEU A 803 1.29 27.01 7.39
C LEU A 803 1.47 25.80 8.32
N ILE A 804 0.37 25.17 8.73
CA ILE A 804 0.41 23.98 9.60
C ILE A 804 0.96 22.80 8.81
N ARG A 805 0.53 22.66 7.55
CA ARG A 805 1.05 21.65 6.63
C ARG A 805 2.54 21.84 6.37
N ASP A 806 2.98 23.07 6.10
CA ASP A 806 4.38 23.40 5.86
C ASP A 806 5.24 23.12 7.11
N PHE A 807 4.76 23.48 8.31
CA PHE A 807 5.39 23.09 9.57
C PHE A 807 5.55 21.57 9.67
N CYS A 808 4.47 20.82 9.40
CA CYS A 808 4.50 19.36 9.46
C CYS A 808 5.50 18.76 8.46
N LEU A 809 5.59 19.28 7.24
CA LEU A 809 6.53 18.81 6.23
C LEU A 809 7.99 19.08 6.63
N ILE A 810 8.28 20.26 7.19
CA ILE A 810 9.61 20.60 7.72
C ILE A 810 9.95 19.66 8.89
N LYS A 811 9.02 19.52 9.84
CA LYS A 811 9.23 18.70 11.04
C LYS A 811 9.36 17.21 10.70
N ALA A 812 8.56 16.71 9.77
CA ALA A 812 8.66 15.37 9.24
C ALA A 812 10.02 15.06 8.62
N LYS A 813 10.59 16.03 7.88
CA LYS A 813 11.91 15.92 7.27
C LYS A 813 13.02 15.95 8.32
N GLU A 814 12.90 16.82 9.33
CA GLU A 814 13.83 16.86 10.47
C GLU A 814 13.84 15.53 11.24
N GLU A 815 12.67 14.94 11.50
CA GLU A 815 12.52 13.67 12.21
C GLU A 815 12.68 12.44 11.29
N LYS A 816 12.95 12.62 9.99
CA LYS A 816 13.08 11.54 8.98
C LYS A 816 11.91 10.53 8.98
N LEU A 817 10.69 11.04 9.17
CA LEU A 817 9.48 10.22 9.21
C LEU A 817 8.94 9.95 7.80
N PHE A 818 8.91 10.97 6.96
CA PHE A 818 8.31 10.93 5.62
C PHE A 818 9.28 11.46 4.57
N GLU A 819 9.39 10.74 3.46
CA GLU A 819 10.10 11.20 2.27
C GLU A 819 9.21 11.06 1.05
N PHE A 820 9.18 12.14 0.27
CA PHE A 820 8.47 12.18 -1.00
C PHE A 820 9.50 12.28 -2.11
N ILE A 821 9.57 11.23 -2.91
CA ILE A 821 10.51 11.13 -4.02
C ILE A 821 9.74 11.46 -5.30
N SER A 822 10.02 12.65 -5.86
CA SER A 822 9.60 13.03 -7.21
C SER A 822 10.77 12.93 -8.20
N SER A 823 10.43 12.87 -9.48
CA SER A 823 11.25 12.59 -10.67
C SER A 823 12.61 13.30 -10.82
N SER A 824 12.95 14.29 -9.99
CA SER A 824 14.25 14.99 -10.02
C SER A 824 15.23 14.60 -8.91
N ALA A 825 14.82 13.80 -7.91
CA ALA A 825 15.60 13.61 -6.67
C ALA A 825 16.41 12.31 -6.56
N LEU A 826 16.07 11.25 -7.33
CA LEU A 826 16.67 9.91 -7.20
C LEU A 826 18.18 9.87 -7.49
N SER A 827 18.70 10.84 -8.23
CA SER A 827 20.12 10.97 -8.54
C SER A 827 20.92 11.80 -7.52
N SER A 828 20.28 12.32 -6.44
CA SER A 828 20.95 13.22 -5.48
C SER A 828 20.73 12.93 -3.99
N SER A 829 19.81 12.04 -3.58
CA SER A 829 19.65 11.70 -2.16
C SER A 829 20.68 10.66 -1.67
N SER A 830 21.92 11.12 -1.50
CA SER A 830 22.99 10.39 -0.80
C SER A 830 22.89 10.48 0.73
N SER A 831 21.68 10.52 1.30
CA SER A 831 21.56 10.48 2.77
C SER A 831 21.62 9.02 3.25
N ASP A 832 22.64 8.70 4.06
CA ASP A 832 22.89 7.40 4.70
C ASP A 832 21.73 6.81 5.54
N LEU A 833 20.59 7.50 5.66
CA LEU A 833 19.44 7.07 6.47
C LEU A 833 18.13 7.41 5.72
N MET A 834 17.46 6.41 5.16
CA MET A 834 16.12 6.57 4.56
C MET A 834 15.06 6.86 5.61
N SER A 835 14.00 7.55 5.19
CA SER A 835 12.83 7.81 6.02
C SER A 835 11.99 6.56 6.29
N ARG A 836 11.21 6.58 7.39
CA ARG A 836 10.35 5.44 7.77
C ARG A 836 9.24 5.14 6.76
N ILE A 837 8.74 6.17 6.09
CA ILE A 837 7.61 6.11 5.18
C ILE A 837 8.02 6.84 3.91
N VAL A 838 7.97 6.14 2.78
CA VAL A 838 8.39 6.65 1.48
C VAL A 838 7.22 6.61 0.50
N THR A 839 6.99 7.73 -0.16
CA THR A 839 6.07 7.83 -1.30
C THR A 839 6.86 8.15 -2.55
N VAL A 840 6.74 7.30 -3.57
CA VAL A 840 7.35 7.47 -4.89
C VAL A 840 6.25 7.84 -5.89
N ILE A 841 6.44 8.95 -6.59
CA ILE A 841 5.59 9.31 -7.74
C ILE A 841 6.38 9.15 -9.03
N TYR A 842 5.95 8.19 -9.86
CA TYR A 842 6.51 7.92 -11.17
C TYR A 842 5.89 8.83 -12.24
N ASP A 843 6.73 9.42 -13.09
CA ASP A 843 6.34 10.35 -14.15
C ASP A 843 7.13 10.03 -15.44
N LYS A 844 6.44 9.44 -16.43
CA LYS A 844 7.05 8.91 -17.64
C LYS A 844 7.81 9.96 -18.44
N GLU A 845 7.43 11.25 -18.35
CA GLU A 845 8.10 12.33 -19.08
C GLU A 845 9.49 12.67 -18.51
N HIS A 846 9.79 12.25 -17.28
CA HIS A 846 11.02 12.62 -16.57
C HIS A 846 11.91 11.40 -16.23
N PHE A 847 11.46 10.17 -16.50
CA PHE A 847 12.24 8.95 -16.32
C PHE A 847 12.88 8.46 -17.63
N GLU A 848 14.22 8.41 -17.69
CA GLU A 848 14.92 7.69 -18.76
C GLU A 848 14.71 6.17 -18.58
N LEU A 849 14.06 5.54 -19.56
CA LEU A 849 13.59 4.14 -19.59
C LEU A 849 14.65 3.06 -19.27
N ASP A 850 15.95 3.36 -19.43
CA ASP A 850 17.01 2.36 -19.32
C ASP A 850 17.60 2.17 -17.90
N ASN A 851 17.20 2.96 -16.89
CA ASN A 851 17.81 2.93 -15.56
C ASN A 851 16.84 2.86 -14.36
N PHE A 852 15.53 2.66 -14.59
CA PHE A 852 14.57 2.57 -13.48
C PHE A 852 14.62 1.18 -12.81
N VAL A 853 15.62 0.97 -11.95
CA VAL A 853 15.58 -0.08 -10.94
C VAL A 853 15.08 0.59 -9.66
N LEU A 854 13.78 0.43 -9.38
CA LEU A 854 13.14 0.98 -8.18
C LEU A 854 13.96 0.65 -6.92
N PHE A 855 14.55 -0.55 -6.87
CA PHE A 855 15.39 -1.05 -5.79
C PHE A 855 16.47 -2.03 -6.28
N SER A 856 17.71 -1.60 -6.48
CA SER A 856 18.81 -2.53 -6.85
C SER A 856 19.38 -3.23 -5.62
N SER A 857 19.66 -4.54 -5.69
CA SER A 857 20.19 -5.34 -4.56
C SER A 857 21.52 -4.83 -3.95
N LYS A 858 22.22 -3.92 -4.65
CA LYS A 858 23.44 -3.23 -4.17
C LYS A 858 23.19 -1.86 -3.55
N MET A 859 22.14 -1.10 -3.93
CA MET A 859 21.77 0.16 -3.27
C MET A 859 21.06 -0.04 -1.93
N MET A 860 20.54 -1.25 -1.66
CA MET A 860 19.49 -1.50 -0.68
C MET A 860 19.95 -1.84 0.75
N ARG A 861 21.22 -2.18 1.00
CA ARG A 861 21.56 -2.88 2.26
C ARG A 861 21.52 -2.01 3.52
N HIS A 862 22.00 -0.78 3.46
CA HIS A 862 22.06 0.10 4.65
C HIS A 862 20.81 0.97 4.84
N SER A 863 20.14 1.31 3.74
CA SER A 863 19.09 2.32 3.73
C SER A 863 17.69 1.73 3.97
N VAL A 864 17.48 0.44 3.70
CA VAL A 864 16.16 -0.22 3.78
C VAL A 864 15.73 -0.61 5.19
N LYS A 865 16.68 -0.76 6.13
CA LYS A 865 16.39 -1.22 7.50
C LYS A 865 15.54 -0.25 8.33
N HIS A 866 15.23 0.92 7.80
CA HIS A 866 14.33 1.88 8.42
C HIS A 866 13.00 2.05 7.69
N LEU A 867 12.82 1.43 6.52
CA LEU A 867 11.62 1.55 5.70
C LEU A 867 10.50 0.62 6.22
N TYR A 868 9.39 1.21 6.66
CA TYR A 868 8.22 0.48 7.15
C TYR A 868 6.98 0.68 6.27
N SER A 869 6.92 1.74 5.46
CA SER A 869 5.84 1.95 4.49
C SER A 869 6.38 2.41 3.15
N LEU A 870 5.84 1.83 2.10
CA LEU A 870 6.14 2.16 0.73
C LEU A 870 4.84 2.36 -0.04
N TYR A 871 4.68 3.56 -0.60
CA TYR A 871 3.61 3.85 -1.55
C TYR A 871 4.19 4.26 -2.89
N ILE A 872 3.74 3.62 -3.97
CA ILE A 872 4.18 3.92 -5.32
C ILE A 872 2.95 4.16 -6.19
N THR A 873 2.97 5.28 -6.90
CA THR A 873 1.90 5.70 -7.80
C THR A 873 2.50 6.48 -8.96
N GLY A 874 1.78 6.64 -10.06
CA GLY A 874 2.26 7.40 -11.20
C GLY A 874 1.69 6.91 -12.51
N ASP A 875 2.40 7.24 -13.59
CA ASP A 875 2.12 6.73 -14.93
C ASP A 875 2.38 5.22 -15.02
N GLU A 876 1.71 4.57 -15.97
CA GLU A 876 1.81 3.12 -16.19
C GLU A 876 3.24 2.71 -16.60
N MET A 877 3.78 1.71 -15.89
CA MET A 877 5.10 1.14 -16.13
C MET A 877 5.02 0.06 -17.21
N GLU A 878 5.96 0.04 -18.15
CA GLU A 878 5.98 -0.98 -19.22
C GLU A 878 6.19 -2.40 -18.66
N ASP A 879 5.39 -3.35 -19.15
CA ASP A 879 5.30 -4.75 -18.69
C ASP A 879 6.66 -5.47 -18.51
N HIS A 880 7.63 -5.19 -19.39
CA HIS A 880 8.94 -5.84 -19.42
C HIS A 880 9.86 -5.41 -18.26
N ILE A 881 9.48 -4.36 -17.52
CA ILE A 881 10.26 -3.75 -16.44
C ILE A 881 9.70 -4.20 -15.07
N SER A 882 8.51 -4.81 -15.02
CA SER A 882 7.89 -5.33 -13.79
C SER A 882 8.74 -6.38 -13.06
N ASP A 883 9.52 -7.17 -13.81
CA ASP A 883 10.46 -8.17 -13.27
C ASP A 883 11.72 -7.57 -12.59
N ILE A 884 11.88 -6.24 -12.60
CA ILE A 884 13.06 -5.53 -12.06
C ILE A 884 12.84 -5.12 -10.58
N CYS A 885 11.64 -5.28 -10.04
CA CYS A 885 11.31 -4.91 -8.66
C CYS A 885 11.58 -6.07 -7.70
N HIS A 886 12.71 -6.02 -6.96
CA HIS A 886 12.97 -6.96 -5.86
C HIS A 886 12.46 -6.40 -4.53
N LEU A 887 11.33 -6.93 -4.05
CA LEU A 887 10.73 -6.53 -2.76
C LEU A 887 11.14 -7.47 -1.63
N ARG A 888 11.66 -8.68 -1.91
CA ARG A 888 12.05 -9.68 -0.90
C ARG A 888 13.04 -9.18 0.16
N ASP A 889 13.84 -8.15 -0.14
CA ASP A 889 14.80 -7.55 0.79
C ASP A 889 14.15 -6.53 1.76
N LEU A 890 12.91 -6.09 1.52
CA LEU A 890 12.16 -5.14 2.35
C LEU A 890 11.54 -5.78 3.59
N ARG A 891 12.33 -6.55 4.36
CA ARG A 891 11.83 -7.48 5.38
C ARG A 891 11.12 -6.83 6.57
N LEU A 892 11.32 -5.53 6.79
CA LEU A 892 10.66 -4.74 7.85
C LEU A 892 9.41 -4.00 7.37
N LEU A 893 9.03 -4.15 6.10
CA LEU A 893 7.90 -3.45 5.52
C LEU A 893 6.58 -3.90 6.17
N ARG A 894 5.79 -2.91 6.58
CA ARG A 894 4.48 -3.08 7.23
C ARG A 894 3.33 -2.62 6.32
N VAL A 895 3.59 -1.66 5.45
CA VAL A 895 2.61 -1.15 4.50
C VAL A 895 3.21 -1.14 3.11
N LEU A 896 2.57 -1.86 2.18
CA LEU A 896 2.90 -1.84 0.77
C LEU A 896 1.67 -1.42 -0.01
N GLN A 897 1.79 -0.32 -0.73
CA GLN A 897 0.76 0.16 -1.64
C GLN A 897 1.40 0.39 -3.02
N LEU A 898 0.96 -0.40 -3.99
CA LEU A 898 1.31 -0.25 -5.39
C LEU A 898 0.03 0.16 -6.11
N SER A 899 0.00 1.38 -6.65
CA SER A 899 -1.17 1.85 -7.39
C SER A 899 -1.40 0.93 -8.59
N PRO A 900 -2.62 0.42 -8.81
CA PRO A 900 -2.96 -0.35 -10.00
C PRO A 900 -2.68 0.44 -11.29
N SER A 901 -2.84 1.77 -11.26
CA SER A 901 -2.50 2.65 -12.38
C SER A 901 -1.01 2.68 -12.74
N PHE A 902 -0.15 2.21 -11.83
CA PHE A 902 1.31 2.23 -12.00
C PHE A 902 1.83 0.85 -12.43
N ILE A 903 1.43 -0.22 -11.74
CA ILE A 903 1.92 -1.58 -12.01
C ILE A 903 0.85 -2.64 -11.73
N THR A 904 0.66 -3.54 -12.70
CA THR A 904 -0.08 -4.79 -12.53
C THR A 904 0.87 -5.88 -12.05
N VAL A 905 0.67 -6.38 -10.84
CA VAL A 905 1.54 -7.36 -10.18
C VAL A 905 1.28 -8.77 -10.72
N LYS A 906 2.33 -9.45 -11.19
CA LYS A 906 2.32 -10.83 -11.70
C LYS A 906 2.79 -11.84 -10.64
N ASP A 907 2.69 -13.15 -10.96
CA ASP A 907 2.99 -14.26 -10.03
C ASP A 907 4.37 -14.19 -9.36
N SER A 908 5.41 -13.75 -10.07
CA SER A 908 6.77 -13.63 -9.53
C SER A 908 6.82 -12.65 -8.35
N LEU A 909 6.31 -11.45 -8.55
CA LEU A 909 6.30 -10.39 -7.55
C LEU A 909 5.29 -10.69 -6.42
N LEU A 910 4.16 -11.34 -6.71
CA LEU A 910 3.23 -11.81 -5.68
C LEU A 910 3.92 -12.81 -4.73
N ASN A 911 4.75 -13.72 -5.24
CA ASN A 911 5.51 -14.64 -4.40
C ASN A 911 6.53 -13.93 -3.50
N GLU A 912 7.23 -12.92 -4.02
CA GLU A 912 8.11 -12.09 -3.20
C GLU A 912 7.35 -11.32 -2.10
N ILE A 913 6.15 -10.80 -2.41
CA ILE A 913 5.30 -10.13 -1.41
C ILE A 913 4.93 -11.11 -0.29
N GLY A 914 4.66 -12.38 -0.61
CA GLY A 914 4.41 -13.45 0.37
C GLY A 914 5.57 -13.71 1.35
N MET A 915 6.76 -13.17 1.10
CA MET A 915 7.91 -13.25 2.02
C MET A 915 7.99 -12.09 3.03
N LEU A 916 7.10 -11.10 2.92
CA LEU A 916 7.07 -9.91 3.78
C LEU A 916 6.29 -10.18 5.08
N ASN A 917 6.86 -10.99 5.98
CA ASN A 917 6.19 -11.46 7.20
C ASN A 917 5.68 -10.37 8.16
N HIS A 918 6.20 -9.14 8.05
CA HIS A 918 5.81 -8.00 8.89
C HIS A 918 4.70 -7.13 8.28
N LEU A 919 4.23 -7.48 7.08
CA LEU A 919 3.23 -6.73 6.35
C LEU A 919 1.87 -6.77 7.08
N ARG A 920 1.25 -5.61 7.21
CA ARG A 920 -0.06 -5.36 7.86
C ARG A 920 -1.09 -4.83 6.89
N PHE A 921 -0.65 -4.08 5.89
CA PHE A 921 -1.50 -3.52 4.86
C PHE A 921 -0.88 -3.76 3.49
N LEU A 922 -1.68 -4.34 2.60
CA LEU A 922 -1.35 -4.57 1.20
C LEU A 922 -2.44 -3.98 0.31
N HIS A 923 -2.04 -3.14 -0.65
CA HIS A 923 -2.91 -2.70 -1.74
C HIS A 923 -2.16 -2.81 -3.07
N ILE A 924 -2.68 -3.63 -3.98
CA ILE A 924 -2.04 -3.95 -5.27
C ILE A 924 -3.08 -4.13 -6.38
N GLY A 925 -2.66 -3.88 -7.62
CA GLY A 925 -3.37 -4.31 -8.83
C GLY A 925 -2.83 -5.64 -9.34
N THR A 926 -3.67 -6.55 -9.85
CA THR A 926 -3.24 -7.83 -10.44
C THR A 926 -4.22 -8.34 -11.50
N GLU A 927 -3.82 -9.37 -12.24
CA GLU A 927 -4.63 -10.06 -13.24
C GLU A 927 -4.64 -11.59 -13.02
N VAL A 928 -4.19 -12.06 -11.85
CA VAL A 928 -4.08 -13.49 -11.55
C VAL A 928 -5.42 -14.11 -11.16
N ASN A 929 -5.62 -15.37 -11.55
CA ASN A 929 -6.84 -16.11 -11.20
C ASN A 929 -6.89 -16.54 -9.72
N SER A 930 -5.76 -16.56 -9.02
CA SER A 930 -5.66 -16.93 -7.61
C SER A 930 -4.41 -16.35 -6.97
N LEU A 931 -4.48 -16.01 -5.68
CA LEU A 931 -3.30 -15.60 -4.91
C LEU A 931 -2.37 -16.80 -4.64
N PRO A 932 -1.03 -16.62 -4.65
CA PRO A 932 -0.09 -17.71 -4.42
C PRO A 932 -0.10 -18.19 -2.96
N SER A 933 0.27 -19.46 -2.74
CA SER A 933 0.32 -20.09 -1.41
C SER A 933 1.26 -19.40 -0.43
N SER A 934 2.25 -18.67 -0.93
CA SER A 934 3.16 -17.82 -0.14
C SER A 934 2.45 -16.75 0.69
N PHE A 935 1.24 -16.32 0.32
CA PHE A 935 0.46 -15.38 1.13
C PHE A 935 0.07 -15.93 2.50
N SER A 936 0.07 -17.26 2.69
CA SER A 936 -0.18 -17.89 3.99
C SER A 936 0.83 -17.48 5.08
N ASN A 937 2.01 -16.95 4.70
CA ASN A 937 3.01 -16.43 5.65
C ASN A 937 2.72 -15.01 6.15
N LEU A 938 1.78 -14.30 5.55
CA LEU A 938 1.44 -12.93 5.92
C LEU A 938 0.57 -12.89 7.19
N TRP A 939 1.03 -13.54 8.26
CA TRP A 939 0.31 -13.72 9.53
C TRP A 939 -0.02 -12.41 10.26
N ASN A 940 0.69 -11.34 9.90
CA ASN A 940 0.47 -10.01 10.46
C ASN A 940 -0.47 -9.14 9.60
N LEU A 941 -0.97 -9.66 8.48
CA LEU A 941 -1.81 -8.90 7.56
C LEU A 941 -3.16 -8.60 8.20
N GLU A 942 -3.50 -7.31 8.29
CA GLU A 942 -4.75 -6.81 8.85
C GLU A 942 -5.69 -6.34 7.74
N THR A 943 -5.13 -5.80 6.65
CA THR A 943 -5.90 -5.33 5.51
C THR A 943 -5.30 -5.83 4.21
N LEU A 944 -6.10 -6.56 3.45
CA LEU A 944 -5.80 -6.97 2.09
C LEU A 944 -6.76 -6.26 1.13
N SER A 945 -6.19 -5.43 0.26
CA SER A 945 -6.90 -4.77 -0.84
C SER A 945 -6.29 -5.20 -2.16
N VAL A 946 -7.08 -5.78 -3.06
CA VAL A 946 -6.61 -6.22 -4.37
C VAL A 946 -7.57 -5.71 -5.43
N GLU A 947 -7.04 -4.96 -6.38
CA GLU A 947 -7.76 -4.57 -7.59
C GLU A 947 -7.39 -5.56 -8.68
N ASN A 948 -8.28 -6.51 -8.94
CA ASN A 948 -8.18 -7.47 -10.01
C ASN A 948 -8.81 -6.90 -11.28
N GLU A 949 -8.02 -6.79 -12.35
CA GLU A 949 -8.48 -6.41 -13.70
C GLU A 949 -8.68 -7.62 -14.63
N GLY A 950 -8.33 -8.82 -14.14
CA GLY A 950 -8.44 -10.09 -14.87
C GLY A 950 -9.80 -10.80 -14.69
N SER A 951 -9.78 -12.13 -14.84
CA SER A 951 -10.96 -12.97 -14.57
C SER A 951 -11.23 -13.09 -13.07
N THR A 952 -12.44 -13.51 -12.66
CA THR A 952 -12.82 -13.54 -11.24
C THR A 952 -11.78 -14.29 -10.38
N LEU A 953 -11.21 -13.59 -9.39
CA LEU A 953 -10.15 -14.12 -8.54
C LEU A 953 -10.72 -15.14 -7.56
N VAL A 954 -10.21 -16.36 -7.61
CA VAL A 954 -10.58 -17.43 -6.69
C VAL A 954 -9.83 -17.28 -5.38
N LEU A 955 -10.59 -17.00 -4.32
CA LEU A 955 -10.12 -16.93 -2.95
C LEU A 955 -9.85 -18.36 -2.44
N LEU A 956 -8.64 -18.85 -2.65
CA LEU A 956 -8.18 -20.16 -2.17
C LEU A 956 -8.20 -20.26 -0.63
N PRO A 957 -8.13 -21.48 -0.05
CA PRO A 957 -8.10 -21.70 1.41
C PRO A 957 -7.00 -20.93 2.18
N ILE A 958 -6.02 -20.36 1.48
CA ILE A 958 -4.92 -19.53 2.01
C ILE A 958 -5.43 -18.39 2.90
N ILE A 959 -6.61 -17.81 2.59
CA ILE A 959 -7.15 -16.68 3.35
C ILE A 959 -7.48 -17.09 4.79
N TRP A 960 -7.81 -18.37 5.03
CA TRP A 960 -8.11 -18.87 6.37
C TRP A 960 -6.88 -18.86 7.31
N ASP A 961 -5.67 -18.84 6.76
CA ASP A 961 -4.43 -18.76 7.54
C ASP A 961 -4.12 -17.33 8.02
N LEU A 962 -4.82 -16.32 7.46
CA LEU A 962 -4.63 -14.90 7.79
C LEU A 962 -5.42 -14.49 9.03
N LEU A 963 -5.06 -15.07 10.19
CA LEU A 963 -5.84 -14.95 11.43
C LEU A 963 -5.98 -13.51 11.96
N LYS A 964 -5.07 -12.59 11.62
CA LYS A 964 -5.14 -11.17 12.02
C LYS A 964 -5.91 -10.30 11.03
N LEU A 965 -6.42 -10.86 9.93
CA LEU A 965 -7.12 -10.12 8.88
C LEU A 965 -8.43 -9.54 9.41
N ARG A 966 -8.60 -8.23 9.22
CA ARG A 966 -9.78 -7.46 9.62
C ARG A 966 -10.55 -6.91 8.42
N VAL A 967 -9.85 -6.58 7.35
CA VAL A 967 -10.44 -5.97 6.16
C VAL A 967 -9.99 -6.74 4.92
N LEU A 968 -10.95 -7.28 4.17
CA LEU A 968 -10.73 -7.93 2.89
C LEU A 968 -11.51 -7.18 1.80
N ARG A 969 -10.80 -6.59 0.84
CA ARG A 969 -11.38 -5.87 -0.30
C ARG A 969 -10.75 -6.36 -1.58
N VAL A 970 -11.40 -7.27 -2.28
CA VAL A 970 -10.87 -7.82 -3.53
C VAL A 970 -11.90 -7.58 -4.61
N SER A 971 -11.56 -6.79 -5.64
CA SER A 971 -12.49 -6.63 -6.76
C SER A 971 -12.66 -7.95 -7.50
N ASP A 972 -13.91 -8.23 -7.89
CA ASP A 972 -14.30 -9.41 -8.66
C ASP A 972 -13.66 -10.71 -8.15
N CYS A 973 -14.00 -11.10 -6.92
CA CYS A 973 -13.52 -12.34 -6.31
C CYS A 973 -14.65 -13.31 -5.96
N SER A 974 -14.34 -14.60 -5.91
CA SER A 974 -15.28 -15.66 -5.54
C SER A 974 -14.58 -16.75 -4.72
N PHE A 975 -15.33 -17.47 -3.89
CA PHE A 975 -14.85 -18.70 -3.23
C PHE A 975 -14.99 -19.95 -4.10
N PHE A 976 -15.62 -19.80 -5.27
CA PHE A 976 -15.87 -20.85 -6.25
C PHE A 976 -15.24 -20.48 -7.56
N ASN A 977 -14.77 -21.47 -8.32
CA ASN A 977 -14.46 -21.23 -9.71
C ASN A 977 -15.79 -21.15 -10.49
N ILE A 978 -16.19 -19.93 -10.86
CA ILE A 978 -17.47 -19.65 -11.54
C ILE A 978 -17.53 -20.37 -12.90
N ASP A 979 -16.38 -20.66 -13.53
CA ASP A 979 -16.34 -21.32 -14.84
C ASP A 979 -16.50 -22.84 -14.74
N THR A 980 -16.21 -23.45 -13.59
CA THR A 980 -16.26 -24.93 -13.41
C THR A 980 -17.32 -25.40 -12.42
N ASP A 981 -17.93 -24.48 -11.64
CA ASP A 981 -18.98 -24.74 -10.65
C ASP A 981 -18.58 -25.81 -9.59
N GLU A 982 -17.27 -26.00 -9.37
CA GLU A 982 -16.73 -26.95 -8.40
C GLU A 982 -16.42 -26.24 -7.05
N PRO A 983 -16.92 -26.75 -5.92
CA PRO A 983 -16.59 -26.22 -4.61
C PRO A 983 -15.14 -26.56 -4.23
N ILE A 984 -14.32 -25.52 -3.98
CA ILE A 984 -12.95 -25.65 -3.46
C ILE A 984 -12.96 -25.72 -1.91
N LEU A 985 -14.14 -25.88 -1.30
CA LEU A 985 -14.33 -25.99 0.14
C LEU A 985 -13.74 -27.32 0.65
N THR A 986 -12.44 -27.30 0.90
CA THR A 986 -11.77 -28.30 1.72
C THR A 986 -12.39 -28.27 3.13
N THR A 987 -12.59 -29.46 3.69
CA THR A 987 -13.35 -29.83 4.89
C THR A 987 -12.84 -29.24 6.23
N VAL A 988 -12.10 -28.13 6.21
CA VAL A 988 -11.58 -27.48 7.41
C VAL A 988 -12.57 -26.41 7.89
N TYR A 989 -13.09 -26.58 9.11
CA TYR A 989 -14.01 -25.67 9.82
C TYR A 989 -13.32 -24.36 10.29
N SER A 990 -12.40 -23.80 9.52
CA SER A 990 -11.71 -22.56 9.88
C SER A 990 -12.65 -21.36 9.75
N LYS A 991 -12.69 -20.51 10.79
CA LYS A 991 -13.45 -19.26 10.83
C LYS A 991 -12.50 -18.07 10.94
N LEU A 992 -12.82 -16.95 10.29
CA LEU A 992 -12.09 -15.69 10.41
C LEU A 992 -12.82 -14.76 11.37
N GLU A 993 -12.68 -15.04 12.66
CA GLU A 993 -13.38 -14.31 13.73
C GLU A 993 -12.95 -12.83 13.85
N ASN A 994 -11.75 -12.49 13.36
CA ASN A 994 -11.24 -11.12 13.40
C ASN A 994 -11.69 -10.26 12.21
N LEU A 995 -12.31 -10.85 11.17
CA LEU A 995 -12.74 -10.13 9.99
C LEU A 995 -13.93 -9.22 10.32
N ARG A 996 -13.80 -7.94 10.00
CA ARG A 996 -14.78 -6.87 10.27
C ARG A 996 -15.39 -6.29 9.01
N ALA A 997 -14.63 -6.23 7.91
CA ALA A 997 -15.12 -5.70 6.65
C ALA A 997 -14.77 -6.63 5.50
N LEU A 998 -15.78 -6.98 4.70
CA LEU A 998 -15.65 -7.78 3.49
C LEU A 998 -16.32 -7.00 2.35
N ALA A 999 -15.57 -6.72 1.28
CA ALA A 999 -16.11 -5.99 0.14
C ALA A 999 -15.75 -6.63 -1.21
N THR A 1000 -16.75 -6.55 -2.10
CA THR A 1000 -16.67 -6.91 -3.53
C THR A 1000 -16.56 -8.42 -3.79
N LEU A 1001 -17.19 -9.22 -2.92
CA LEU A 1001 -17.39 -10.65 -3.15
C LEU A 1001 -18.46 -10.86 -4.23
N VAL A 1002 -18.18 -11.70 -5.22
CA VAL A 1002 -19.13 -12.14 -6.26
C VAL A 1002 -19.70 -13.49 -5.86
N LEU A 1003 -21.03 -13.58 -5.81
CA LEU A 1003 -21.77 -14.79 -5.48
C LEU A 1003 -22.66 -15.17 -6.65
N SER A 1004 -22.54 -16.40 -7.13
CA SER A 1004 -23.56 -17.09 -7.93
C SER A 1004 -24.33 -18.02 -7.00
N TYR A 1005 -25.66 -17.91 -6.97
CA TYR A 1005 -26.47 -18.68 -6.03
C TYR A 1005 -26.41 -20.19 -6.38
N SER A 1006 -25.81 -20.98 -5.49
CA SER A 1006 -25.91 -22.44 -5.43
C SER A 1006 -26.23 -22.83 -3.99
N LYS A 1007 -26.78 -24.02 -3.75
CA LYS A 1007 -27.28 -24.44 -2.43
C LYS A 1007 -26.21 -24.40 -1.30
N ASP A 1008 -24.93 -24.27 -1.65
CA ASP A 1008 -23.79 -24.24 -0.73
C ASP A 1008 -23.30 -22.81 -0.38
N THR A 1009 -23.97 -21.74 -0.84
CA THR A 1009 -23.56 -20.35 -0.51
C THR A 1009 -23.92 -19.87 0.90
N GLU A 1010 -24.93 -20.46 1.55
CA GLU A 1010 -25.36 -20.07 2.92
C GLU A 1010 -24.25 -20.31 3.97
N ASP A 1011 -23.51 -21.41 3.83
CA ASP A 1011 -22.42 -21.81 4.75
C ASP A 1011 -21.21 -20.85 4.74
N ILE A 1012 -21.07 -19.97 3.74
CA ILE A 1012 -19.88 -19.10 3.60
C ILE A 1012 -19.88 -18.02 4.67
N PHE A 1013 -21.03 -17.36 4.88
CA PHE A 1013 -21.10 -16.23 5.80
C PHE A 1013 -21.01 -16.67 7.27
N GLU A 1014 -21.34 -17.92 7.60
CA GLU A 1014 -21.13 -18.51 8.94
C GLU A 1014 -19.64 -18.53 9.37
N ARG A 1015 -18.73 -18.39 8.40
CA ARG A 1015 -17.28 -18.32 8.63
C ARG A 1015 -16.80 -16.92 9.03
N PHE A 1016 -17.66 -15.91 8.95
CA PHE A 1016 -17.37 -14.51 9.29
C PHE A 1016 -18.33 -13.96 10.36
N PRO A 1017 -18.37 -14.55 11.57
CA PRO A 1017 -19.43 -14.27 12.55
C PRO A 1017 -19.45 -12.83 13.09
N ASN A 1018 -18.32 -12.11 13.03
CA ASN A 1018 -18.14 -10.80 13.64
C ASN A 1018 -18.05 -9.64 12.62
N LEU A 1019 -18.64 -9.85 11.44
CA LEU A 1019 -18.59 -8.91 10.32
C LEU A 1019 -19.46 -7.67 10.61
N GLN A 1020 -18.88 -6.49 10.39
CA GLN A 1020 -19.53 -5.18 10.59
C GLN A 1020 -19.89 -4.50 9.27
N GLN A 1021 -19.12 -4.76 8.21
CA GLN A 1021 -19.36 -4.23 6.87
C GLN A 1021 -19.34 -5.34 5.83
N LEU A 1022 -20.39 -5.42 5.02
CA LEU A 1022 -20.52 -6.41 3.97
C LEU A 1022 -20.91 -5.73 2.65
N LYS A 1023 -20.10 -5.94 1.62
CA LYS A 1023 -20.44 -5.58 0.24
C LYS A 1023 -20.25 -6.76 -0.70
N PHE A 1024 -21.29 -7.13 -1.45
CA PHE A 1024 -21.20 -8.23 -2.41
C PHE A 1024 -22.05 -7.97 -3.66
N ILE A 1025 -21.73 -8.72 -4.71
CA ILE A 1025 -22.43 -8.77 -6.00
C ILE A 1025 -23.14 -10.12 -6.07
N LEU A 1026 -24.46 -10.09 -6.22
CA LEU A 1026 -25.29 -11.27 -6.43
C LEU A 1026 -25.53 -11.42 -7.94
N LYS A 1027 -24.94 -12.46 -8.53
CA LYS A 1027 -25.09 -12.80 -9.94
C LYS A 1027 -26.17 -13.88 -10.11
N GLU A 1028 -27.05 -13.67 -11.08
CA GLU A 1028 -28.12 -14.62 -11.41
C GLU A 1028 -27.55 -15.97 -11.88
N SER A 1029 -28.02 -17.06 -11.28
CA SER A 1029 -27.65 -18.43 -11.66
C SER A 1029 -28.35 -18.86 -12.96
N TRP A 1030 -27.70 -19.72 -13.74
CA TRP A 1030 -28.29 -20.27 -14.97
C TRP A 1030 -29.22 -21.47 -14.68
N ASP A 1031 -29.18 -22.00 -13.46
CA ASP A 1031 -30.02 -23.12 -13.04
C ASP A 1031 -31.41 -22.61 -12.63
N TYR A 1032 -32.41 -22.91 -13.45
CA TYR A 1032 -33.82 -22.51 -13.27
C TYR A 1032 -34.57 -23.43 -12.28
N SER A 1033 -33.85 -24.14 -11.40
CA SER A 1033 -34.37 -25.21 -10.55
C SER A 1033 -35.14 -24.72 -9.31
N THR A 1034 -36.28 -24.05 -9.51
CA THR A 1034 -37.48 -23.99 -8.63
C THR A 1034 -37.41 -23.60 -7.13
N GLU A 1035 -36.27 -23.46 -6.46
CA GLU A 1035 -36.20 -22.88 -5.11
C GLU A 1035 -36.04 -21.35 -5.21
N LYS A 1036 -37.02 -20.61 -4.66
CA LYS A 1036 -37.29 -19.18 -4.93
C LYS A 1036 -36.57 -18.18 -4.03
N ASN A 1037 -35.63 -18.62 -3.21
CA ASN A 1037 -34.89 -17.72 -2.31
C ASN A 1037 -33.50 -17.51 -2.91
N TRP A 1038 -33.29 -16.36 -3.57
CA TRP A 1038 -32.02 -16.01 -4.22
C TRP A 1038 -31.11 -15.14 -3.35
N PHE A 1039 -31.65 -14.60 -2.25
CA PHE A 1039 -30.90 -13.76 -1.33
C PHE A 1039 -30.43 -14.59 -0.13
N PRO A 1040 -29.16 -14.49 0.30
CA PRO A 1040 -28.64 -15.28 1.41
C PRO A 1040 -29.30 -14.92 2.75
N GLU A 1041 -29.44 -15.90 3.64
CA GLU A 1041 -29.85 -15.64 5.02
C GLU A 1041 -28.70 -14.94 5.78
N LEU A 1042 -28.93 -13.70 6.24
CA LEU A 1042 -27.90 -12.88 6.91
C LEU A 1042 -28.31 -12.48 8.34
N ASP A 1043 -29.46 -12.93 8.81
CA ASP A 1043 -30.04 -12.59 10.12
C ASP A 1043 -29.16 -13.02 11.31
N PHE A 1044 -28.35 -14.07 11.13
CA PHE A 1044 -27.36 -14.53 12.12
C PHE A 1044 -26.15 -13.60 12.30
N LEU A 1045 -25.89 -12.67 11.37
CA LEU A 1045 -24.77 -11.72 11.46
C LEU A 1045 -25.13 -10.55 12.38
N THR A 1046 -25.12 -10.78 13.69
CA THR A 1046 -25.60 -9.81 14.68
C THR A 1046 -24.76 -8.54 14.80
N GLU A 1047 -23.51 -8.54 14.33
CA GLU A 1047 -22.62 -7.37 14.40
C GLU A 1047 -22.64 -6.51 13.11
N LEU A 1048 -23.44 -6.90 12.10
CA LEU A 1048 -23.44 -6.24 10.79
C LEU A 1048 -24.16 -4.88 10.84
N GLU A 1049 -23.41 -3.80 10.61
CA GLU A 1049 -23.91 -2.42 10.61
C GLU A 1049 -24.12 -1.88 9.18
N ASP A 1050 -23.23 -2.22 8.23
CA ASP A 1050 -23.25 -1.69 6.86
C ASP A 1050 -23.41 -2.81 5.83
N LEU A 1051 -24.45 -2.72 4.98
CA LEU A 1051 -24.73 -3.70 3.91
C LEU A 1051 -24.90 -3.03 2.55
N TYR A 1052 -24.09 -3.42 1.56
CA TYR A 1052 -24.21 -2.97 0.17
C TYR A 1052 -24.31 -4.16 -0.78
N VAL A 1053 -25.42 -4.28 -1.51
CA VAL A 1053 -25.65 -5.40 -2.42
C VAL A 1053 -25.96 -4.93 -3.83
N LYS A 1054 -25.22 -5.46 -4.81
CA LYS A 1054 -25.49 -5.23 -6.24
C LYS A 1054 -26.04 -6.51 -6.87
N PHE A 1055 -27.16 -6.40 -7.58
CA PHE A 1055 -27.68 -7.49 -8.39
C PHE A 1055 -27.20 -7.39 -9.84
N GLU A 1056 -26.78 -8.51 -10.42
CA GLU A 1056 -26.40 -8.62 -11.83
C GLU A 1056 -27.22 -9.72 -12.52
N SER A 1057 -28.13 -9.31 -13.39
CA SER A 1057 -28.92 -10.22 -14.23
C SER A 1057 -28.09 -10.73 -15.42
N SER A 1058 -28.30 -11.99 -15.77
CA SER A 1058 -27.55 -12.74 -16.80
C SER A 1058 -27.76 -12.27 -18.25
N ASN A 1059 -28.75 -11.40 -18.53
CA ASN A 1059 -29.20 -11.06 -19.89
C ASN A 1059 -28.78 -9.67 -20.43
N SER A 1060 -27.71 -9.04 -19.94
CA SER A 1060 -27.39 -7.66 -20.36
C SER A 1060 -26.90 -7.49 -21.81
N ASN A 1061 -26.58 -8.58 -22.54
CA ASN A 1061 -25.96 -8.51 -23.87
C ASN A 1061 -26.84 -8.96 -25.03
N ASP A 1062 -28.00 -9.58 -24.78
CA ASP A 1062 -28.95 -9.95 -25.83
C ASP A 1062 -30.18 -9.07 -25.78
N SER A 1063 -30.46 -8.38 -26.89
CA SER A 1063 -31.60 -7.49 -27.15
C SER A 1063 -33.00 -8.14 -27.06
N GLY A 1064 -33.15 -9.24 -26.33
CA GLY A 1064 -34.42 -9.88 -26.01
C GLY A 1064 -35.12 -9.17 -24.85
N SER A 1065 -36.40 -8.86 -25.02
CA SER A 1065 -37.29 -8.39 -23.94
C SER A 1065 -37.12 -9.24 -22.69
N CYS A 1066 -36.74 -8.61 -21.56
CA CYS A 1066 -36.88 -9.20 -20.23
C CYS A 1066 -38.28 -9.79 -20.13
N VAL A 1067 -38.40 -11.12 -20.12
CA VAL A 1067 -39.66 -11.75 -19.76
C VAL A 1067 -39.80 -11.48 -18.27
N ALA A 1068 -40.83 -10.72 -17.89
CA ALA A 1068 -41.18 -10.44 -16.51
C ALA A 1068 -41.40 -11.76 -15.76
N THR A 1069 -40.35 -12.25 -15.11
CA THR A 1069 -40.44 -13.21 -14.02
C THR A 1069 -40.71 -12.40 -12.76
N ASN A 1070 -41.83 -12.64 -12.07
CA ASN A 1070 -42.08 -12.08 -10.74
C ASN A 1070 -40.91 -12.44 -9.81
N TRP A 1071 -40.03 -11.48 -9.52
CA TRP A 1071 -38.96 -11.67 -8.53
C TRP A 1071 -39.55 -11.41 -7.15
N SER A 1072 -39.72 -12.48 -6.36
CA SER A 1072 -40.09 -12.36 -4.95
C SER A 1072 -38.83 -12.52 -4.10
N TRP A 1073 -38.37 -11.45 -3.47
CA TRP A 1073 -37.23 -11.48 -2.54
C TRP A 1073 -37.71 -11.82 -1.13
N ASP A 1074 -37.19 -12.91 -0.59
CA ASP A 1074 -37.31 -13.26 0.84
C ASP A 1074 -36.07 -12.73 1.56
N PHE A 1075 -36.11 -11.47 1.99
CA PHE A 1075 -34.97 -10.81 2.62
C PHE A 1075 -34.87 -11.15 4.11
N HIS A 1076 -33.78 -11.81 4.49
CA HIS A 1076 -33.42 -12.09 5.88
C HIS A 1076 -32.27 -11.17 6.30
N PHE A 1077 -32.60 -9.93 6.65
CA PHE A 1077 -31.62 -8.93 7.07
C PHE A 1077 -31.31 -9.02 8.57
N PRO A 1078 -30.06 -8.75 8.98
CA PRO A 1078 -29.71 -8.61 10.38
C PRO A 1078 -30.34 -7.36 11.02
N SER A 1079 -30.69 -7.48 12.29
CA SER A 1079 -31.43 -6.44 13.03
C SER A 1079 -30.60 -5.19 13.38
N ASN A 1080 -29.27 -5.28 13.36
CA ASN A 1080 -28.36 -4.20 13.73
C ASN A 1080 -27.88 -3.33 12.53
N LEU A 1081 -28.52 -3.44 11.37
CA LEU A 1081 -28.17 -2.64 10.19
C LEU A 1081 -28.47 -1.15 10.40
N ARG A 1082 -27.43 -0.33 10.26
CA ARG A 1082 -27.48 1.14 10.30
C ARG A 1082 -27.44 1.75 8.92
N LYS A 1083 -26.71 1.14 7.97
CA LYS A 1083 -26.60 1.60 6.58
C LYS A 1083 -26.91 0.48 5.60
N MET A 1084 -27.76 0.78 4.62
CA MET A 1084 -28.11 -0.17 3.57
C MET A 1084 -28.05 0.47 2.18
N GLY A 1085 -27.42 -0.20 1.23
CA GLY A 1085 -27.42 0.16 -0.18
C GLY A 1085 -27.81 -1.00 -1.08
N LEU A 1086 -28.83 -0.82 -1.93
CA LEU A 1086 -29.26 -1.79 -2.93
C LEU A 1086 -29.09 -1.24 -4.34
N PHE A 1087 -28.47 -2.03 -5.23
CA PHE A 1087 -28.16 -1.63 -6.60
C PHE A 1087 -28.73 -2.61 -7.61
N ASN A 1088 -29.42 -2.11 -8.63
CA ASN A 1088 -30.00 -2.87 -9.74
C ASN A 1088 -31.05 -3.94 -9.36
N PHE A 1089 -31.63 -3.87 -8.15
CA PHE A 1089 -32.67 -4.83 -7.74
C PHE A 1089 -34.05 -4.48 -8.34
N PRO A 1090 -34.81 -5.48 -8.83
CA PRO A 1090 -36.24 -5.35 -9.04
C PRO A 1090 -36.97 -5.54 -7.71
N LEU A 1091 -37.61 -4.50 -7.16
CA LEU A 1091 -38.26 -4.57 -5.85
C LEU A 1091 -39.79 -4.45 -5.96
N ALA A 1092 -40.50 -5.32 -5.24
CA ALA A 1092 -41.94 -5.20 -5.01
C ALA A 1092 -42.22 -4.37 -3.74
N SER A 1093 -43.46 -3.90 -3.57
CA SER A 1093 -43.86 -3.13 -2.39
C SER A 1093 -43.61 -3.90 -1.09
N ASP A 1094 -43.90 -5.21 -1.07
CA ASP A 1094 -43.70 -6.06 0.12
C ASP A 1094 -42.23 -6.12 0.56
N SER A 1095 -41.29 -6.10 -0.40
CA SER A 1095 -39.85 -6.08 -0.11
C SER A 1095 -39.41 -4.77 0.54
N LEU A 1096 -39.99 -3.64 0.11
CA LEU A 1096 -39.73 -2.32 0.71
C LEU A 1096 -40.31 -2.23 2.12
N SER A 1097 -41.48 -2.82 2.37
CA SER A 1097 -42.06 -2.94 3.71
C SER A 1097 -41.16 -3.75 4.66
N THR A 1098 -40.50 -4.81 4.17
CA THR A 1098 -39.51 -5.55 4.97
C THR A 1098 -38.32 -4.68 5.35
N ILE A 1099 -37.82 -3.84 4.44
CA ILE A 1099 -36.72 -2.90 4.73
C ILE A 1099 -37.18 -1.83 5.75
N ALA A 1100 -38.41 -1.34 5.64
CA ALA A 1100 -38.97 -0.34 6.56
C ALA A 1100 -39.05 -0.83 8.01
N ARG A 1101 -39.21 -2.16 8.23
CA ARG A 1101 -39.28 -2.77 9.57
C ARG A 1101 -37.93 -2.89 10.28
N LEU A 1102 -36.82 -2.49 9.66
CA LEU A 1102 -35.51 -2.53 10.29
C LEU A 1102 -35.42 -1.48 11.40
N PRO A 1103 -35.11 -1.88 12.65
CA PRO A 1103 -35.34 -1.04 13.82
C PRO A 1103 -34.34 0.12 13.92
N ILE A 1104 -33.10 -0.03 13.46
CA ILE A 1104 -32.03 0.97 13.67
C ILE A 1104 -31.43 1.52 12.37
N LEU A 1105 -32.12 1.34 11.23
CA LEU A 1105 -31.65 1.81 9.93
C LEU A 1105 -31.62 3.34 9.90
N GLU A 1106 -30.43 3.92 9.72
CA GLU A 1106 -30.19 5.37 9.69
C GLU A 1106 -30.01 5.90 8.26
N GLU A 1107 -29.42 5.11 7.35
CA GLU A 1107 -29.14 5.53 5.97
C GLU A 1107 -29.57 4.45 4.95
N LEU A 1108 -30.35 4.86 3.93
CA LEU A 1108 -30.83 3.98 2.87
C LEU A 1108 -30.50 4.57 1.48
N PHE A 1109 -29.80 3.77 0.67
CA PHE A 1109 -29.41 4.12 -0.70
C PHE A 1109 -30.04 3.14 -1.69
N LEU A 1110 -30.91 3.64 -2.57
CA LEU A 1110 -31.53 2.85 -3.63
C LEU A 1110 -31.03 3.35 -4.98
N THR A 1111 -30.27 2.53 -5.69
CA THR A 1111 -29.65 2.90 -6.96
C THR A 1111 -30.10 1.97 -8.09
N ARG A 1112 -30.60 2.55 -9.19
CA ARG A 1112 -31.08 1.80 -10.38
C ARG A 1112 -32.12 0.73 -10.04
N ILE A 1113 -32.96 1.00 -9.04
CA ILE A 1113 -34.01 0.08 -8.60
C ILE A 1113 -35.20 0.13 -9.55
N ILE A 1114 -35.74 -1.04 -9.88
CA ILE A 1114 -36.97 -1.18 -10.65
C ILE A 1114 -38.11 -1.52 -9.69
N ILE A 1115 -39.03 -0.57 -9.44
CA ILE A 1115 -40.19 -0.82 -8.57
C ILE A 1115 -41.33 -1.43 -9.39
N GLU A 1116 -41.79 -2.63 -9.00
CA GLU A 1116 -42.92 -3.29 -9.65
C GLU A 1116 -44.19 -2.43 -9.56
N GLY A 1117 -44.85 -2.22 -10.71
CA GLY A 1117 -46.05 -1.37 -10.78
C GLY A 1117 -45.78 0.15 -10.75
N GLU A 1118 -44.52 0.57 -10.68
CA GLU A 1118 -44.08 1.98 -10.66
C GLU A 1118 -44.70 2.83 -9.52
N GLU A 1119 -45.27 2.19 -8.49
CA GLU A 1119 -45.87 2.86 -7.33
C GLU A 1119 -45.24 2.35 -6.04
N TRP A 1120 -44.75 3.28 -5.21
CA TRP A 1120 -44.30 2.98 -3.85
C TRP A 1120 -45.30 3.56 -2.85
N ASN A 1121 -46.07 2.68 -2.20
CA ASN A 1121 -47.09 3.06 -1.24
C ASN A 1121 -46.66 2.68 0.19
N MET A 1122 -46.50 3.68 1.06
CA MET A 1122 -46.01 3.51 2.43
C MET A 1122 -47.05 3.90 3.49
N ALA A 1123 -48.34 3.77 3.18
CA ALA A 1123 -49.41 4.16 4.10
C ALA A 1123 -49.34 3.42 5.45
N ASP A 1124 -48.88 2.17 5.46
CA ASP A 1124 -48.81 1.31 6.65
C ASP A 1124 -47.36 1.06 7.15
N ASP A 1125 -46.36 1.61 6.45
CA ASP A 1125 -44.93 1.39 6.75
C ASP A 1125 -44.29 2.64 7.36
N THR A 1126 -43.40 2.44 8.33
CA THR A 1126 -42.70 3.52 9.05
C THR A 1126 -41.22 3.20 9.21
N PHE A 1127 -40.36 4.10 8.74
CA PHE A 1127 -38.92 4.04 8.92
C PHE A 1127 -38.51 4.80 10.19
N GLU A 1128 -38.50 4.11 11.34
CA GLU A 1128 -38.40 4.76 12.66
C GLU A 1128 -37.15 5.64 12.85
N ASN A 1129 -35.99 5.21 12.35
CA ASN A 1129 -34.69 5.84 12.63
C ASN A 1129 -33.96 6.40 11.39
N LEU A 1130 -34.63 6.43 10.22
CA LEU A 1130 -33.99 6.81 8.97
C LEU A 1130 -33.73 8.31 8.90
N LYS A 1131 -32.46 8.71 8.87
CA LYS A 1131 -31.98 10.10 8.78
C LYS A 1131 -31.63 10.53 7.37
N TYR A 1132 -31.23 9.59 6.50
CA TYR A 1132 -30.87 9.88 5.12
C TYR A 1132 -31.47 8.87 4.15
N LEU A 1133 -32.22 9.38 3.17
CA LEU A 1133 -32.75 8.62 2.04
C LEU A 1133 -32.17 9.15 0.72
N GLY A 1134 -31.47 8.29 0.00
CA GLY A 1134 -30.93 8.58 -1.33
C GLY A 1134 -31.56 7.69 -2.40
N LEU A 1135 -32.21 8.30 -3.40
CA LEU A 1135 -32.77 7.62 -4.58
C LEU A 1135 -32.01 8.05 -5.83
N PHE A 1136 -31.37 7.10 -6.50
CA PHE A 1136 -30.49 7.33 -7.64
C PHE A 1136 -30.96 6.50 -8.84
N GLU A 1137 -31.39 7.12 -9.93
CA GLU A 1137 -31.87 6.42 -11.14
C GLU A 1137 -33.02 5.40 -10.88
N VAL A 1138 -33.90 5.66 -9.90
CA VAL A 1138 -35.00 4.75 -9.52
C VAL A 1138 -36.20 4.89 -10.46
N THR A 1139 -36.81 3.77 -10.90
CA THR A 1139 -38.00 3.79 -11.76
C THR A 1139 -39.30 3.78 -10.96
N ILE A 1140 -39.64 4.92 -10.36
CA ILE A 1140 -40.89 5.15 -9.64
C ILE A 1140 -41.68 6.28 -10.32
N ALA A 1141 -42.97 6.07 -10.56
CA ALA A 1141 -43.88 7.08 -11.10
C ALA A 1141 -44.68 7.77 -10.00
N LYS A 1142 -45.25 6.98 -9.08
CA LYS A 1142 -46.07 7.46 -7.96
C LYS A 1142 -45.47 7.10 -6.61
N TRP A 1143 -45.29 8.09 -5.76
CA TRP A 1143 -44.82 7.90 -4.40
C TRP A 1143 -45.88 8.36 -3.41
N LYS A 1144 -46.35 7.46 -2.54
CA LYS A 1144 -47.33 7.77 -1.48
C LYS A 1144 -46.69 7.51 -0.12
N VAL A 1145 -46.59 8.57 0.68
CA VAL A 1145 -45.93 8.57 1.98
C VAL A 1145 -46.92 9.07 3.02
N GLY A 1146 -47.13 8.30 4.10
CA GLY A 1146 -47.96 8.70 5.22
C GLY A 1146 -47.27 9.76 6.09
N GLU A 1147 -48.04 10.50 6.89
CA GLU A 1147 -47.52 11.56 7.77
C GLU A 1147 -46.46 11.04 8.77
N THR A 1148 -46.57 9.78 9.18
CA THR A 1148 -45.67 9.16 10.16
C THR A 1148 -44.59 8.29 9.54
N SER A 1149 -44.50 8.20 8.20
CA SER A 1149 -43.61 7.25 7.55
C SER A 1149 -42.11 7.55 7.74
N PHE A 1150 -41.73 8.83 7.95
CA PHE A 1150 -40.34 9.28 8.14
C PHE A 1150 -40.21 10.31 9.29
N PRO A 1151 -40.21 9.86 10.56
CA PRO A 1151 -40.23 10.75 11.71
C PRO A 1151 -38.93 11.52 11.99
N VAL A 1152 -37.76 11.00 11.57
CA VAL A 1152 -36.43 11.57 11.89
C VAL A 1152 -35.56 11.87 10.66
N LEU A 1153 -36.14 11.89 9.47
CA LEU A 1153 -35.42 12.13 8.22
C LEU A 1153 -34.83 13.54 8.19
N GLU A 1154 -33.53 13.66 7.93
CA GLU A 1154 -32.79 14.93 7.88
C GLU A 1154 -32.38 15.32 6.45
N LYS A 1155 -32.02 14.33 5.61
CA LYS A 1155 -31.54 14.52 4.23
C LYS A 1155 -32.35 13.66 3.26
N LEU A 1156 -32.87 14.28 2.20
CA LEU A 1156 -33.45 13.60 1.04
C LEU A 1156 -32.66 13.95 -0.22
N GLU A 1157 -32.19 12.94 -0.94
CA GLU A 1157 -31.45 13.12 -2.18
C GLU A 1157 -32.06 12.34 -3.33
N LEU A 1158 -32.33 13.04 -4.44
CA LEU A 1158 -32.93 12.49 -5.64
C LEU A 1158 -32.04 12.82 -6.85
N TRP A 1159 -31.48 11.78 -7.47
CA TRP A 1159 -30.62 11.89 -8.64
C TRP A 1159 -31.22 11.11 -9.81
N ARG A 1160 -31.37 11.75 -10.99
CA ARG A 1160 -31.89 11.13 -12.23
C ARG A 1160 -33.21 10.34 -12.05
N CYS A 1161 -34.10 10.78 -11.17
CA CYS A 1161 -35.38 10.11 -10.92
C CYS A 1161 -36.44 10.54 -11.94
N HIS A 1162 -36.22 10.34 -13.23
CA HIS A 1162 -36.99 10.98 -14.32
C HIS A 1162 -38.49 10.61 -14.40
N LYS A 1163 -38.90 9.47 -13.82
CA LYS A 1163 -40.29 9.02 -13.85
C LYS A 1163 -41.14 9.57 -12.71
N LEU A 1164 -40.52 10.03 -11.62
CA LEU A 1164 -41.25 10.49 -10.44
C LEU A 1164 -42.00 11.77 -10.77
N GLU A 1165 -43.31 11.77 -10.57
CA GLU A 1165 -44.19 12.90 -10.93
C GLU A 1165 -44.04 14.08 -9.96
N GLU A 1166 -44.03 13.82 -8.65
CA GLU A 1166 -43.88 14.83 -7.60
C GLU A 1166 -43.28 14.22 -6.32
N ILE A 1167 -42.65 15.08 -5.50
CA ILE A 1167 -42.27 14.72 -4.14
C ILE A 1167 -43.53 14.79 -3.25
N PRO A 1168 -43.85 13.75 -2.47
CA PRO A 1168 -45.02 13.72 -1.58
C PRO A 1168 -45.09 14.96 -0.67
N PRO A 1169 -46.24 15.66 -0.60
CA PRO A 1169 -46.38 16.84 0.26
C PRO A 1169 -46.16 16.56 1.75
N SER A 1170 -46.37 15.31 2.19
CA SER A 1170 -46.19 14.86 3.58
C SER A 1170 -44.76 15.02 4.09
N PHE A 1171 -43.75 15.15 3.21
CA PHE A 1171 -42.39 15.53 3.63
C PHE A 1171 -42.33 16.93 4.26
N GLY A 1172 -43.29 17.82 3.94
CA GLY A 1172 -43.40 19.13 4.57
C GLY A 1172 -43.90 19.07 6.01
N ASP A 1173 -44.53 17.97 6.43
CA ASP A 1173 -44.98 17.76 7.82
C ASP A 1173 -43.87 17.16 8.70
N SER A 1174 -42.70 16.82 8.12
CA SER A 1174 -41.54 16.31 8.84
C SER A 1174 -40.67 17.45 9.39
N TYR A 1175 -40.69 17.63 10.71
CA TYR A 1175 -39.93 18.69 11.40
C TYR A 1175 -38.41 18.45 11.41
N SER A 1176 -37.94 17.23 11.10
CA SER A 1176 -36.52 16.88 11.12
C SER A 1176 -35.81 17.17 9.80
N LEU A 1177 -36.55 17.37 8.71
CA LEU A 1177 -35.99 17.49 7.36
C LEU A 1177 -35.25 18.83 7.21
N LYS A 1178 -33.93 18.76 6.98
CA LYS A 1178 -33.04 19.92 6.87
C LYS A 1178 -32.69 20.25 5.42
N ILE A 1179 -32.60 19.23 4.56
CA ILE A 1179 -32.15 19.42 3.19
C ILE A 1179 -32.81 18.47 2.18
N ILE A 1180 -33.19 19.02 1.03
CA ILE A 1180 -33.56 18.29 -0.18
C ILE A 1180 -32.54 18.60 -1.28
N ILE A 1181 -31.92 17.57 -1.84
CA ILE A 1181 -30.97 17.67 -2.95
C ILE A 1181 -31.61 17.06 -4.18
N LEU A 1182 -31.78 17.87 -5.22
CA LEU A 1182 -32.26 17.44 -6.53
C LEU A 1182 -31.15 17.58 -7.55
N SER A 1183 -30.87 16.51 -8.26
CA SER A 1183 -29.85 16.50 -9.30
C SER A 1183 -30.39 15.79 -10.54
N GLU A 1184 -30.31 16.46 -11.70
CA GLU A 1184 -30.83 15.95 -12.97
C GLU A 1184 -32.32 15.48 -12.92
N SER A 1185 -33.13 16.06 -12.04
CA SER A 1185 -34.55 15.72 -11.84
C SER A 1185 -35.46 16.96 -11.90
N PRO A 1186 -35.54 17.65 -13.07
CA PRO A 1186 -36.16 18.97 -13.19
C PRO A 1186 -37.66 18.99 -12.91
N GLN A 1187 -38.37 17.88 -13.13
CA GLN A 1187 -39.82 17.79 -12.92
C GLN A 1187 -40.22 17.85 -11.44
N LEU A 1188 -39.28 17.59 -10.52
CA LEU A 1188 -39.52 17.59 -9.08
C LEU A 1188 -39.30 18.97 -8.43
N GLU A 1189 -38.69 19.91 -9.15
CA GLU A 1189 -38.33 21.24 -8.63
C GLU A 1189 -39.53 21.98 -8.03
N ASP A 1190 -40.67 21.97 -8.73
CA ASP A 1190 -41.90 22.64 -8.28
C ASP A 1190 -42.43 22.03 -6.97
N SER A 1191 -42.38 20.70 -6.83
CA SER A 1191 -42.83 20.01 -5.62
C SER A 1191 -41.90 20.28 -4.43
N ALA A 1192 -40.58 20.28 -4.63
CA ALA A 1192 -39.60 20.60 -3.60
C ALA A 1192 -39.74 22.05 -3.10
N GLN A 1193 -39.97 23.00 -4.02
CA GLN A 1193 -40.20 24.41 -3.66
C GLN A 1193 -41.50 24.60 -2.88
N LYS A 1194 -42.58 23.89 -3.24
CA LYS A 1194 -43.84 23.92 -2.47
C LYS A 1194 -43.64 23.40 -1.04
N ILE A 1195 -42.90 22.32 -0.86
CA ILE A 1195 -42.57 21.77 0.47
C ILE A 1195 -41.76 22.79 1.27
N LYS A 1196 -40.75 23.42 0.66
CA LYS A 1196 -39.95 24.47 1.30
C LYS A 1196 -40.81 25.65 1.76
N GLN A 1197 -41.71 26.12 0.92
CA GLN A 1197 -42.63 27.22 1.26
C GLN A 1197 -43.54 26.85 2.44
N TYR A 1198 -44.13 25.65 2.39
CA TYR A 1198 -45.00 25.16 3.44
C TYR A 1198 -44.29 25.05 4.81
N VAL A 1199 -43.07 24.51 4.83
CA VAL A 1199 -42.26 24.44 6.07
C VAL A 1199 -41.95 25.85 6.59
N GLY A 1200 -41.56 26.78 5.71
CA GLY A 1200 -41.26 28.16 6.09
C GLY A 1200 -42.47 28.92 6.64
N ASP A 1201 -43.66 28.68 6.10
CA ASP A 1201 -44.92 29.26 6.58
C ASP A 1201 -45.31 28.73 7.97
N MET A 1202 -44.93 27.49 8.31
CA MET A 1202 -45.21 26.86 9.60
C MET A 1202 -44.21 27.23 10.70
N THR A 1203 -42.90 27.24 10.40
CA THR A 1203 -41.85 27.45 11.42
C THR A 1203 -41.46 28.92 11.60
N GLY A 1204 -41.91 29.81 10.69
CA GLY A 1204 -41.62 31.25 10.76
C GLY A 1204 -40.17 31.60 10.37
N GLY A 1205 -39.44 30.67 9.74
CA GLY A 1205 -38.06 30.82 9.26
C GLY A 1205 -37.71 29.85 8.12
N ASP A 1206 -36.61 30.10 7.40
CA ASP A 1206 -36.18 29.28 6.24
C ASP A 1206 -35.32 28.08 6.68
N GLU A 1207 -35.90 27.15 7.45
CA GLU A 1207 -35.17 26.02 8.07
C GLU A 1207 -34.82 24.88 7.07
N LEU A 1208 -35.58 24.73 5.98
CA LEU A 1208 -35.38 23.70 4.97
C LEU A 1208 -34.58 24.22 3.76
N GLN A 1209 -33.41 23.62 3.49
CA GLN A 1209 -32.61 23.92 2.30
C GLN A 1209 -33.03 23.07 1.11
N VAL A 1210 -33.20 23.69 -0.07
CA VAL A 1210 -33.40 22.96 -1.34
C VAL A 1210 -32.23 23.29 -2.26
N ARG A 1211 -31.45 22.28 -2.66
CA ARG A 1211 -30.33 22.39 -3.60
C ARG A 1211 -30.72 21.73 -4.91
N ILE A 1212 -30.55 22.45 -6.02
CA ILE A 1212 -30.89 21.97 -7.37
C ILE A 1212 -29.63 22.01 -8.22
N SER A 1213 -29.21 20.86 -8.74
CA SER A 1213 -28.12 20.69 -9.72
C SER A 1213 -28.72 20.37 -11.09
N ARG A 1214 -28.39 21.19 -12.11
CA ARG A 1214 -28.87 21.02 -13.48
C ARG A 1214 -27.73 20.61 -14.41
N PRO A 1215 -27.94 19.66 -15.34
CA PRO A 1215 -26.96 19.35 -16.36
C PRO A 1215 -26.83 20.55 -17.34
N PRO A 1216 -25.67 20.72 -18.00
CA PRO A 1216 -25.51 21.72 -19.03
C PRO A 1216 -26.44 21.41 -20.21
N THR A 1217 -27.29 22.37 -20.59
CA THR A 1217 -28.03 22.35 -21.86
C THR A 1217 -27.16 22.70 -23.04
#